data_AF-A0A426CIP9-F1
#
_entry.id   AF-A0A426CIP9-F1
#
_cell.length_a   1.000
_cell.length_b   1.000
_cell.length_c   1.000
_cell.angle_alpha   90.00
_cell.angle_beta   90.00
_cell.angle_gamma   90.00
#
_symmetry.space_group_name_H-M   'P 1'
#
loop_
_entity.id
_entity.type
_entity.pdbx_description
1 polymer ?
#
loop_
_entity_poly.entity_id
_entity_poly.type
_entity_poly.pdbx_seq_one_letter_code
_entity_poly.pdbx_strand_id
1 'polypeptide(L)'
;MKKNLTLFAFLLCAFQPHGTAQTAIYKDAFNRSGHLFQSTPDVTQTGHTWSGWGTPDIFTTTGGGLSIKGKGMAWLPYDFDAAPANSLLTLNLTLVRSGGAIGIGLAPGPDNNKAKPYIYFAGDGRIIMAEGPGWSGAQLPQLRTSEGQTLAVSIGINTKTHQVEITIGRKKAGAFTYPDFKGIDRFYICGLASQSSAVVTGVELTIQPLSSVVENKTAETDAPKIAWIPAPLASNARVLPDSIFGMCGHVLHTDEFFTGEKLGGRFDSSWRLENTLPWLVNGNYTWVREPLYQSLFVTATNGANSENGQSPASNRKRLEDHLATYDKHGVKVLLCLFLKRGWEDKLTGFSDWVGELGARFPNVRAFELHNEPNLKSFWRGTAQEYVDLARIMAARLKKKAPAVPIVAGSFAGWGGAWNHPYLREGKTSREIGYGYAEETFKLGLLEFADAVSAHPYRGPSAPESGGDPFDGSGLIESPDDPSGFEKEVRGFLDLVSRYSPGNKRLPFYVTEMGFAGTEDLSMVNNRSLHTVERQADYLSRMFLLFYSLRVEGEPVEAVMWYDLKQDHRADGNSYEMNLGLVSANTGRPRPGWLAGRRIAEFFPDPSSMTPAKLPCAPDFGGQTKLVKSYVWKRKADNALILPFWRLNQLQKDDANFDALLTLPLSGESNVTSIVLHDLHEDRPREIGFSRKENQLQIPLHVTARAAWLEIHLTRD
;
A
#
# COMPACT_ATOMS: atom_id res chain seq x y z
N MET A 1 9.93 49.76 -57.73
CA MET A 1 11.09 50.06 -56.87
C MET A 1 10.67 49.88 -55.41
N LYS A 2 11.41 49.03 -54.69
CA LYS A 2 11.47 48.81 -53.23
C LYS A 2 10.22 48.30 -52.49
N LYS A 3 10.25 46.97 -52.29
CA LYS A 3 9.65 46.16 -51.23
C LYS A 3 10.31 46.44 -49.86
N ASN A 4 9.71 45.83 -48.83
CA ASN A 4 10.23 45.44 -47.50
C ASN A 4 10.00 46.49 -46.40
N LEU A 5 9.78 46.19 -45.13
CA LEU A 5 9.56 44.99 -44.30
C LEU A 5 9.75 45.59 -42.89
N THR A 6 8.80 45.48 -41.97
CA THR A 6 9.14 45.61 -40.53
C THR A 6 8.26 44.69 -39.71
N LEU A 7 8.73 43.45 -39.70
CA LEU A 7 8.58 42.41 -38.69
C LEU A 7 9.57 42.76 -37.54
N PHE A 8 9.31 42.27 -36.33
CA PHE A 8 10.25 42.17 -35.19
C PHE A 8 10.67 43.47 -34.48
N ALA A 9 10.09 43.70 -33.30
CA ALA A 9 10.72 44.44 -32.22
C ALA A 9 10.60 43.60 -30.93
N PHE A 10 11.51 42.63 -30.76
CA PHE A 10 11.91 42.08 -29.45
C PHE A 10 13.07 41.10 -29.69
N LEU A 11 14.31 41.62 -29.75
CA LEU A 11 15.53 40.84 -29.51
C LEU A 11 16.73 41.78 -29.56
N LEU A 12 17.15 42.26 -28.38
CA LEU A 12 18.52 42.67 -28.06
C LEU A 12 18.62 42.85 -26.54
N CYS A 13 18.41 41.76 -25.80
CA CYS A 13 19.14 41.55 -24.55
C CYS A 13 20.29 40.62 -24.91
N ALA A 14 21.50 41.09 -24.66
CA ALA A 14 22.72 40.32 -24.85
C ALA A 14 22.56 38.93 -24.22
N PHE A 15 22.84 37.88 -25.00
CA PHE A 15 23.20 36.60 -24.43
C PHE A 15 24.47 36.84 -23.61
N GLN A 16 24.32 37.07 -22.31
CA GLN A 16 25.39 36.66 -21.41
C GLN A 16 25.52 35.15 -21.61
N PRO A 17 26.73 34.63 -21.90
CA PRO A 17 26.93 33.19 -21.83
C PRO A 17 26.46 32.77 -20.44
N HIS A 18 25.51 31.83 -20.37
CA HIS A 18 25.25 31.13 -19.13
C HIS A 18 26.60 30.58 -18.69
N GLY A 19 27.20 31.22 -17.68
CA GLY A 19 28.40 30.71 -17.05
C GLY A 19 28.09 29.27 -16.71
N THR A 20 28.87 28.34 -17.24
CA THR A 20 28.82 26.95 -16.83
C THR A 20 28.82 26.95 -15.31
N ALA A 21 27.74 26.50 -14.69
CA ALA A 21 27.62 26.51 -13.24
C ALA A 21 28.80 25.70 -12.70
N GLN A 22 29.79 26.38 -12.13
CA GLN A 22 30.96 25.73 -11.57
C GLN A 22 30.49 24.91 -10.38
N THR A 23 30.57 23.59 -10.50
CA THR A 23 30.53 22.72 -9.32
C THR A 23 31.73 23.08 -8.46
N ALA A 24 31.50 23.74 -7.32
CA ALA A 24 32.54 23.92 -6.32
C ALA A 24 32.75 22.56 -5.64
N ILE A 25 33.85 21.89 -5.99
CA ILE A 25 34.25 20.62 -5.40
C ILE A 25 35.29 20.93 -4.31
N TYR A 26 34.94 20.66 -3.06
CA TYR A 26 35.91 20.67 -1.96
C TYR A 26 36.34 19.22 -1.70
N LYS A 27 37.61 18.93 -1.98
CA LYS A 27 38.24 17.64 -1.66
C LYS A 27 39.36 17.88 -0.67
N ASP A 28 39.31 17.17 0.45
CA ASP A 28 40.40 17.17 1.43
C ASP A 28 40.92 15.74 1.61
N ALA A 29 42.24 15.60 1.61
CA ALA A 29 42.93 14.33 1.79
C ALA A 29 43.94 14.50 2.94
N PHE A 30 43.73 13.80 4.05
CA PHE A 30 44.54 13.92 5.26
C PHE A 30 45.95 13.32 5.04
N ASN A 31 46.89 14.08 4.49
CA ASN A 31 48.19 13.55 4.06
C ASN A 31 49.32 13.63 5.13
N ARG A 32 49.02 13.76 6.42
CA ARG A 32 50.04 13.87 7.49
C ARG A 32 49.76 12.98 8.71
N SER A 33 50.77 12.84 9.58
CA SER A 33 50.71 12.22 10.92
C SER A 33 51.02 13.26 12.01
N GLY A 34 50.24 13.31 13.11
CA GLY A 34 50.43 14.25 14.23
C GLY A 34 49.16 14.59 15.02
N HIS A 35 49.29 15.38 16.10
CA HIS A 35 48.14 15.91 16.87
C HIS A 35 47.55 17.13 16.16
N LEU A 36 46.22 17.19 16.03
CA LEU A 36 45.51 18.36 15.46
C LEU A 36 45.30 19.51 16.47
N PHE A 37 45.60 19.26 17.74
CA PHE A 37 45.48 20.22 18.83
C PHE A 37 46.75 21.06 18.94
N GLN A 38 46.61 22.39 19.05
CA GLN A 38 47.68 23.38 19.27
C GLN A 38 48.64 23.66 18.09
N SER A 39 48.43 23.09 16.91
CA SER A 39 49.03 23.64 15.68
C SER A 39 48.21 24.83 15.18
N THR A 40 48.86 25.85 14.62
CA THR A 40 48.16 26.89 13.83
C THR A 40 47.24 26.25 12.78
N PRO A 41 46.09 26.86 12.45
CA PRO A 41 45.13 26.27 11.52
C PRO A 41 45.79 25.92 10.19
N ASP A 42 45.73 24.65 9.79
CA ASP A 42 46.30 24.21 8.50
C ASP A 42 45.36 24.59 7.34
N VAL A 43 45.93 25.28 6.37
CA VAL A 43 45.29 25.67 5.10
C VAL A 43 45.19 24.40 4.24
N THR A 44 43.98 23.86 4.05
CA THR A 44 43.72 22.83 3.03
C THR A 44 44.02 23.37 1.63
N GLN A 45 44.08 22.55 0.57
CA GLN A 45 44.33 23.05 -0.81
C GLN A 45 43.37 24.17 -1.26
N THR A 46 42.25 24.36 -0.55
CA THR A 46 41.23 25.38 -0.78
C THR A 46 41.07 26.40 0.37
N GLY A 47 41.88 26.35 1.43
CA GLY A 47 41.94 27.41 2.45
C GLY A 47 41.02 27.29 3.66
N HIS A 48 40.42 26.12 3.91
CA HIS A 48 39.55 25.87 5.09
C HIS A 48 40.24 25.04 6.17
N THR A 49 39.93 25.31 7.44
CA THR A 49 40.63 24.76 8.62
C THR A 49 39.69 23.90 9.47
N TRP A 50 40.09 22.67 9.82
CA TRP A 50 39.38 21.85 10.81
C TRP A 50 39.57 22.45 12.22
N SER A 51 38.55 22.38 13.06
CA SER A 51 38.58 22.85 14.45
C SER A 51 37.96 21.79 15.39
N GLY A 52 38.26 21.80 16.68
CA GLY A 52 37.77 20.76 17.59
C GLY A 52 37.88 21.08 19.09
N TRP A 53 37.25 20.25 19.92
CA TRP A 53 37.28 20.31 21.39
C TRP A 53 37.47 18.90 21.99
N GLY A 54 38.42 18.75 22.93
CA GLY A 54 38.80 17.46 23.55
C GLY A 54 40.16 17.52 24.28
N THR A 55 40.59 16.42 24.92
CA THR A 55 41.98 16.31 25.43
C THR A 55 42.98 16.14 24.27
N PRO A 56 44.27 16.46 24.43
CA PRO A 56 45.26 16.48 23.33
C PRO A 56 45.41 15.16 22.54
N ASP A 57 45.04 14.02 23.14
CA ASP A 57 45.16 12.68 22.55
C ASP A 57 43.92 12.22 21.77
N ILE A 58 42.89 13.07 21.67
CA ILE A 58 41.60 12.71 21.05
C ILE A 58 41.65 12.78 19.53
N PHE A 59 42.47 13.65 18.94
CA PHE A 59 42.54 13.83 17.50
C PHE A 59 43.98 13.68 16.99
N THR A 60 44.29 12.50 16.46
CA THR A 60 45.58 12.23 15.81
C THR A 60 45.36 11.87 14.36
N THR A 61 46.20 12.37 13.46
CA THR A 61 46.26 11.82 12.11
C THR A 61 47.16 10.58 12.14
N THR A 62 46.61 9.41 11.81
CA THR A 62 47.34 8.13 11.83
C THR A 62 47.05 7.40 10.53
N GLY A 63 48.09 7.01 9.78
CA GLY A 63 47.92 6.28 8.52
C GLY A 63 47.16 7.04 7.43
N GLY A 64 47.23 8.38 7.41
CA GLY A 64 46.56 9.21 6.41
C GLY A 64 45.06 9.45 6.66
N GLY A 65 44.57 9.26 7.88
CA GLY A 65 43.20 9.59 8.27
C GLY A 65 43.10 10.27 9.64
N LEU A 66 42.00 10.99 9.87
CA LEU A 66 41.63 11.62 11.14
C LEU A 66 41.17 10.55 12.14
N SER A 67 42.01 10.22 13.11
CA SER A 67 41.66 9.33 14.23
C SER A 67 40.97 10.13 15.33
N ILE A 68 39.81 9.64 15.78
CA ILE A 68 39.02 10.22 16.87
C ILE A 68 39.04 9.23 18.04
N LYS A 69 39.69 9.58 19.16
CA LYS A 69 39.84 8.72 20.34
C LYS A 69 39.16 9.32 21.58
N GLY A 70 38.26 8.58 22.22
CA GLY A 70 37.61 9.04 23.45
C GLY A 70 36.48 10.05 23.26
N LYS A 71 36.18 10.83 24.31
CA LYS A 71 35.10 11.83 24.30
C LYS A 71 35.60 13.17 23.76
N GLY A 72 35.30 13.47 22.49
CA GLY A 72 35.57 14.79 21.92
C GLY A 72 34.94 14.98 20.55
N MET A 73 34.99 16.20 20.05
CA MET A 73 34.31 16.60 18.80
C MET A 73 35.28 17.34 17.87
N ALA A 74 35.34 16.90 16.61
CA ALA A 74 35.96 17.63 15.52
C ALA A 74 34.86 18.17 14.61
N TRP A 75 35.04 19.37 14.08
CA TRP A 75 34.11 19.98 13.15
C TRP A 75 34.84 20.60 11.96
N LEU A 76 34.17 20.49 10.82
CA LEU A 76 34.49 21.20 9.60
C LEU A 76 33.56 22.42 9.55
N PRO A 77 34.07 23.63 9.85
CA PRO A 77 33.27 24.83 9.71
C PRO A 77 32.87 25.00 8.23
N TYR A 78 31.58 25.18 8.00
CA TYR A 78 31.01 25.43 6.68
C TYR A 78 29.82 26.37 6.86
N ASP A 79 29.93 27.58 6.33
CA ASP A 79 28.88 28.58 6.40
C ASP A 79 27.72 28.19 5.46
N PHE A 80 26.66 27.58 6.01
CA PHE A 80 25.49 27.22 5.21
C PHE A 80 24.66 28.42 4.80
N ASP A 81 24.77 29.56 5.49
CA ASP A 81 24.10 30.79 5.07
C ASP A 81 24.74 31.33 3.78
N ALA A 82 26.00 30.95 3.49
CA ALA A 82 26.67 31.19 2.22
C ALA A 82 26.41 30.10 1.16
N ALA A 83 25.74 28.99 1.51
CA ALA A 83 25.41 27.95 0.54
C ALA A 83 24.43 28.51 -0.51
N PRO A 84 24.65 28.29 -1.82
CA PRO A 84 23.73 28.83 -2.82
C PRO A 84 22.33 28.23 -2.63
N ALA A 85 21.30 29.09 -2.62
CA ALA A 85 19.92 28.65 -2.60
C ALA A 85 19.66 27.69 -3.78
N ASN A 86 18.84 26.66 -3.56
CA ASN A 86 18.59 25.60 -4.53
C ASN A 86 19.84 24.81 -4.92
N SER A 87 20.57 24.31 -3.93
CA SER A 87 21.73 23.44 -4.12
C SER A 87 21.57 22.13 -3.35
N LEU A 88 22.28 21.11 -3.81
CA LEU A 88 22.53 19.87 -3.09
C LEU A 88 23.94 19.92 -2.52
N LEU A 89 24.06 19.91 -1.20
CA LEU A 89 25.34 19.76 -0.50
C LEU A 89 25.51 18.30 -0.13
N THR A 90 26.60 17.68 -0.56
CA THR A 90 26.87 16.27 -0.28
C THR A 90 28.17 16.15 0.49
N LEU A 91 28.11 15.73 1.75
CA LEU A 91 29.27 15.35 2.53
C LEU A 91 29.50 13.84 2.40
N ASN A 92 30.56 13.45 1.72
CA ASN A 92 31.03 12.08 1.62
C ASN A 92 32.18 11.84 2.60
N LEU A 93 32.06 10.78 3.39
CA LEU A 93 33.02 10.36 4.40
C LEU A 93 33.42 8.91 4.14
N THR A 94 34.70 8.62 4.24
CA THR A 94 35.20 7.24 4.34
C THR A 94 35.63 6.99 5.77
N LEU A 95 34.98 6.05 6.44
CA LEU A 95 35.18 5.75 7.86
C LEU A 95 35.69 4.32 8.02
N VAL A 96 36.77 4.13 8.78
CA VAL A 96 37.19 2.83 9.28
C VAL A 96 36.81 2.75 10.75
N ARG A 97 35.92 1.82 11.09
CA ARG A 97 35.49 1.63 12.48
C ARG A 97 36.54 0.85 13.24
N SER A 98 37.05 1.36 14.35
CA SER A 98 38.04 0.67 15.19
C SER A 98 37.60 0.49 16.66
N GLY A 99 36.31 0.75 16.95
CA GLY A 99 35.69 0.51 18.26
C GLY A 99 34.91 1.70 18.82
N GLY A 100 34.03 1.46 19.80
CA GLY A 100 33.27 2.50 20.49
C GLY A 100 32.28 3.30 19.62
N ALA A 101 31.89 4.49 20.09
CA ALA A 101 30.70 5.18 19.62
C ALA A 101 30.99 6.50 18.86
N ILE A 102 30.52 6.61 17.62
CA ILE A 102 30.82 7.76 16.74
C ILE A 102 29.51 8.42 16.30
N GLY A 103 29.46 9.75 16.42
CA GLY A 103 28.36 10.58 15.92
C GLY A 103 28.79 11.42 14.72
N ILE A 104 27.90 11.56 13.74
CA ILE A 104 28.06 12.45 12.59
C ILE A 104 26.81 13.31 12.48
N GLY A 105 26.98 14.64 12.39
CA GLY A 105 25.85 15.55 12.39
C GLY A 105 26.16 16.96 11.90
N LEU A 106 25.18 17.84 12.08
CA LEU A 106 25.27 19.28 11.85
C LEU A 106 25.08 20.01 13.19
N ALA A 107 25.78 21.12 13.38
CA ALA A 107 25.59 21.96 14.57
C ALA A 107 25.06 23.35 14.18
N PRO A 108 24.01 23.85 14.87
CA PRO A 108 23.55 25.22 14.72
C PRO A 108 24.38 26.18 15.59
N GLY A 109 25.29 26.90 14.95
CA GLY A 109 26.01 28.04 15.51
C GLY A 109 27.20 27.67 16.42
N PRO A 110 27.80 28.66 17.11
CA PRO A 110 28.96 28.46 17.98
C PRO A 110 28.70 27.60 19.22
N ASP A 111 27.44 27.35 19.57
CA ASP A 111 27.07 26.55 20.74
C ASP A 111 27.13 25.04 20.42
N ASN A 112 28.31 24.47 20.64
CA ASN A 112 28.59 23.04 20.48
C ASN A 112 27.66 22.12 21.29
N ASN A 113 26.95 22.62 22.32
CA ASN A 113 25.98 21.82 23.06
C ASN A 113 24.68 21.54 22.28
N LYS A 114 24.49 22.24 21.15
CA LYS A 114 23.34 22.04 20.25
C LYS A 114 23.65 21.09 19.08
N ALA A 115 24.89 20.63 18.97
CA ALA A 115 25.32 19.65 17.98
C ALA A 115 24.58 18.32 18.19
N LYS A 116 23.87 17.82 17.15
CA LYS A 116 23.07 16.58 17.22
C LYS A 116 23.43 15.61 16.10
N PRO A 117 23.81 14.35 16.42
CA PRO A 117 24.25 13.42 15.40
C PRO A 117 23.02 12.85 14.70
N TYR A 118 23.02 12.91 13.37
CA TYR A 118 21.99 12.26 12.56
C TYR A 118 22.30 10.78 12.37
N ILE A 119 23.59 10.42 12.46
CA ILE A 119 24.06 9.04 12.38
C ILE A 119 24.88 8.74 13.62
N TYR A 120 24.53 7.65 14.28
CA TYR A 120 25.24 7.14 15.42
C TYR A 120 25.68 5.69 15.18
N PHE A 121 26.99 5.47 15.17
CA PHE A 121 27.60 4.15 15.17
C PHE A 121 27.80 3.73 16.61
N ALA A 122 27.00 2.78 17.09
CA ALA A 122 27.10 2.25 18.43
C ALA A 122 28.34 1.37 18.60
N GLY A 123 28.82 1.26 19.85
CA GLY A 123 29.96 0.40 20.20
C GLY A 123 29.76 -1.07 19.85
N ASP A 124 28.51 -1.54 19.77
CA ASP A 124 28.13 -2.91 19.39
C ASP A 124 27.92 -3.10 17.87
N GLY A 125 28.14 -2.05 17.07
CA GLY A 125 28.09 -2.08 15.62
C GLY A 125 26.74 -1.77 15.01
N ARG A 126 25.73 -1.45 15.81
CA ARG A 126 24.47 -0.90 15.29
C ARG A 126 24.66 0.50 14.72
N ILE A 127 23.91 0.81 13.67
CA ILE A 127 23.76 2.17 13.16
C ILE A 127 22.36 2.69 13.55
N ILE A 128 22.31 3.86 14.18
CA ILE A 128 21.08 4.51 14.63
C ILE A 128 20.96 5.84 13.88
N MET A 129 19.76 6.11 13.35
CA MET A 129 19.43 7.39 12.73
C MET A 129 18.48 8.17 13.65
N ALA A 130 18.81 9.42 13.96
CA ALA A 130 17.99 10.25 14.87
C ALA A 130 17.45 11.49 14.15
N GLU A 131 16.14 11.72 14.28
CA GLU A 131 15.43 12.86 13.67
C GLU A 131 15.33 14.09 14.60
N GLY A 132 16.06 14.13 15.73
CA GLY A 132 15.93 15.24 16.69
C GLY A 132 16.85 15.20 17.91
N PRO A 133 16.70 16.16 18.85
CA PRO A 133 17.44 16.19 20.12
C PRO A 133 17.19 14.94 20.96
N GLY A 134 18.18 14.05 21.03
CA GLY A 134 18.16 12.87 21.89
C GLY A 134 18.74 11.65 21.19
N TRP A 135 19.31 10.73 21.97
CA TRP A 135 19.89 9.47 21.46
C TRP A 135 18.82 8.42 21.11
N SER A 136 17.54 8.80 21.07
CA SER A 136 16.38 7.94 20.86
C SER A 136 15.96 7.89 19.38
N GLY A 137 16.92 7.69 18.48
CA GLY A 137 16.67 7.51 17.05
C GLY A 137 16.14 6.11 16.71
N ALA A 138 15.56 5.95 15.51
CA ALA A 138 15.19 4.64 14.99
C ALA A 138 16.45 3.83 14.68
N GLN A 139 16.51 2.59 15.18
CA GLN A 139 17.56 1.66 14.80
C GLN A 139 17.35 1.25 13.34
N LEU A 140 18.39 1.38 12.51
CA LEU A 140 18.31 0.95 11.11
C LEU A 140 18.38 -0.59 11.08
N PRO A 141 17.27 -1.32 10.77
CA PRO A 141 17.14 -2.73 11.10
C PRO A 141 18.12 -3.67 10.37
N GLN A 142 18.77 -3.19 9.30
CA GLN A 142 19.62 -4.00 8.42
C GLN A 142 21.07 -3.52 8.30
N LEU A 143 21.46 -2.47 9.02
CA LEU A 143 22.82 -1.93 8.93
C LEU A 143 23.56 -2.17 10.24
N ARG A 144 24.40 -3.21 10.23
CA ARG A 144 25.41 -3.47 11.25
C ARG A 144 26.78 -3.39 10.62
N THR A 145 27.75 -2.94 11.41
CA THR A 145 29.13 -2.87 10.98
C THR A 145 30.00 -3.74 11.86
N SER A 146 31.09 -4.25 11.30
CA SER A 146 32.13 -4.94 12.06
C SER A 146 33.26 -3.97 12.40
N GLU A 147 34.02 -4.28 13.45
CA GLU A 147 35.31 -3.61 13.68
C GLU A 147 36.26 -3.87 12.49
N GLY A 148 37.05 -2.86 12.11
CA GLY A 148 37.88 -2.83 10.92
C GLY A 148 37.15 -2.54 9.61
N GLN A 149 35.80 -2.49 9.60
CA GLN A 149 35.05 -2.27 8.37
C GLN A 149 35.18 -0.83 7.87
N THR A 150 35.49 -0.69 6.58
CA THR A 150 35.43 0.57 5.85
C THR A 150 34.00 0.86 5.38
N LEU A 151 33.51 2.05 5.68
CA LEU A 151 32.17 2.51 5.38
C LEU A 151 32.26 3.80 4.57
N ALA A 152 31.61 3.82 3.41
CA ALA A 152 31.32 5.07 2.73
C ALA A 152 30.01 5.62 3.31
N VAL A 153 30.03 6.85 3.81
CA VAL A 153 28.84 7.53 4.33
C VAL A 153 28.65 8.80 3.52
N SER A 154 27.45 9.01 2.99
CA SER A 154 27.08 10.21 2.27
C SER A 154 25.91 10.89 2.96
N ILE A 155 26.05 12.18 3.25
CA ILE A 155 24.98 13.03 3.80
C ILE A 155 24.66 14.10 2.75
N GLY A 156 23.54 13.93 2.07
CA GLY A 156 23.01 14.87 1.10
C GLY A 156 22.02 15.84 1.77
N ILE A 157 22.15 17.13 1.49
CA ILE A 157 21.29 18.19 2.02
C ILE A 157 20.75 19.00 0.85
N ASN A 158 19.43 18.94 0.65
CA ASN A 158 18.74 19.76 -0.34
C ASN A 158 18.33 21.09 0.29
N THR A 159 19.00 22.19 -0.08
CA THR A 159 18.74 23.51 0.52
C THR A 159 17.40 24.13 0.12
N LYS A 160 16.71 23.59 -0.90
CA LYS A 160 15.37 24.03 -1.29
C LYS A 160 14.28 23.35 -0.47
N THR A 161 14.39 22.04 -0.30
CA THR A 161 13.35 21.23 0.37
C THR A 161 13.65 20.98 1.84
N HIS A 162 14.84 21.36 2.30
CA HIS A 162 15.33 21.10 3.64
C HIS A 162 15.43 19.60 3.96
N GLN A 163 15.48 18.75 2.92
CA GLN A 163 15.59 17.31 3.09
C GLN A 163 17.06 16.92 3.30
N VAL A 164 17.31 16.16 4.36
CA VAL A 164 18.57 15.47 4.61
C VAL A 164 18.40 14.02 4.21
N GLU A 165 19.28 13.52 3.37
CA GLU A 165 19.33 12.13 2.92
C GLU A 165 20.66 11.51 3.32
N ILE A 166 20.60 10.30 3.86
CA ILE A 166 21.77 9.57 4.33
C ILE A 166 21.91 8.29 3.53
N THR A 167 23.11 8.05 3.00
CA THR A 167 23.49 6.81 2.31
C THR A 167 24.69 6.19 3.02
N ILE A 168 24.66 4.87 3.21
CA ILE A 168 25.77 4.09 3.76
C ILE A 168 26.13 2.98 2.78
N GLY A 169 27.37 2.98 2.30
CA GLY A 169 27.81 2.20 1.16
C GLY A 169 27.08 2.64 -0.11
N ARG A 170 26.26 1.74 -0.67
CA ARG A 170 25.39 2.01 -1.82
C ARG A 170 23.90 2.05 -1.46
N LYS A 171 23.57 1.95 -0.17
CA LYS A 171 22.18 1.83 0.30
C LYS A 171 21.72 3.12 0.96
N LYS A 172 20.54 3.60 0.58
CA LYS A 172 19.86 4.68 1.29
C LYS A 172 19.52 4.20 2.71
N ALA A 173 20.08 4.88 3.69
CA ALA A 173 19.92 4.58 5.11
C ALA A 173 18.66 5.26 5.68
N GLY A 174 18.29 6.42 5.13
CA GLY A 174 17.07 7.14 5.50
C GLY A 174 17.07 8.57 4.97
N ALA A 175 15.95 9.27 5.19
CA ALA A 175 15.85 10.70 4.89
C ALA A 175 14.81 11.35 5.81
N PHE A 176 15.05 12.60 6.19
CA PHE A 176 14.13 13.41 7.01
C PHE A 176 14.18 14.87 6.57
N THR A 177 13.13 15.63 6.89
CA THR A 177 13.11 17.08 6.65
C THR A 177 13.57 17.79 7.91
N TYR A 178 14.62 18.61 7.79
CA TYR A 178 15.11 19.39 8.91
C TYR A 178 14.32 20.71 9.01
N PRO A 179 13.64 21.00 10.12
CA PRO A 179 12.65 22.07 10.18
C PRO A 179 13.26 23.48 10.20
N ASP A 180 14.54 23.64 10.56
CA ASP A 180 15.18 24.95 10.64
C ASP A 180 16.67 24.90 10.26
N PHE A 181 17.00 25.30 9.03
CA PHE A 181 18.39 25.44 8.58
C PHE A 181 19.07 26.72 9.06
N LYS A 182 18.36 27.66 9.71
CA LYS A 182 18.97 28.92 10.12
C LYS A 182 20.05 28.69 11.16
N GLY A 183 21.23 29.23 10.88
CA GLY A 183 22.36 29.21 11.81
C GLY A 183 23.11 27.89 11.86
N ILE A 184 22.92 26.94 10.94
CA ILE A 184 23.87 25.82 10.78
C ILE A 184 25.16 26.37 10.18
N ASP A 185 26.30 26.18 10.85
CA ASP A 185 27.59 26.75 10.41
C ASP A 185 28.74 25.72 10.38
N ARG A 186 28.45 24.44 10.66
CA ARG A 186 29.46 23.37 10.63
C ARG A 186 28.88 21.97 10.46
N PHE A 187 29.62 21.13 9.74
CA PHE A 187 29.53 19.68 9.86
C PHE A 187 30.42 19.22 11.02
N TYR A 188 30.03 18.18 11.74
CA TYR A 188 30.88 17.65 12.80
C TYR A 188 30.89 16.13 12.87
N ILE A 189 31.99 15.61 13.40
CA ILE A 189 32.24 14.20 13.69
C ILE A 189 32.72 14.14 15.15
N CYS A 190 32.06 13.34 15.99
CA CYS A 190 32.40 13.25 17.41
C CYS A 190 32.58 11.80 17.89
N GLY A 191 33.53 11.63 18.80
CA GLY A 191 33.65 10.47 19.67
C GLY A 191 32.85 10.72 20.95
N LEU A 192 31.98 9.79 21.33
CA LEU A 192 30.94 10.02 22.33
C LEU A 192 31.16 9.28 23.65
N ALA A 193 31.98 8.24 23.60
CA ALA A 193 32.43 7.46 24.74
C ALA A 193 33.96 7.55 24.89
N SER A 194 34.47 7.31 26.10
CA SER A 194 35.91 7.26 26.38
C SER A 194 36.66 6.20 25.59
N GLN A 195 35.95 5.21 25.04
CA GLN A 195 36.50 4.14 24.19
C GLN A 195 36.17 4.30 22.70
N SER A 196 35.65 5.46 22.27
CA SER A 196 35.37 5.71 20.85
C SER A 196 36.68 5.72 20.07
N SER A 197 36.75 4.95 18.99
CA SER A 197 37.85 5.01 18.04
C SER A 197 37.34 4.82 16.61
N ALA A 198 37.52 5.85 15.79
CA ALA A 198 37.32 5.78 14.34
C ALA A 198 38.51 6.42 13.64
N VAL A 199 38.72 6.03 12.39
CA VAL A 199 39.61 6.72 11.48
C VAL A 199 38.80 7.20 10.28
N VAL A 200 38.68 8.52 10.10
CA VAL A 200 38.11 9.12 8.90
C VAL A 200 39.22 9.25 7.87
N THR A 201 39.20 8.43 6.82
CA THR A 201 40.27 8.36 5.82
C THR A 201 40.02 9.20 4.58
N GLY A 202 38.83 9.79 4.45
CA GLY A 202 38.52 10.73 3.36
C GLY A 202 37.28 11.56 3.67
N VAL A 203 37.33 12.84 3.28
CA VAL A 203 36.22 13.78 3.38
C VAL A 203 36.11 14.54 2.07
N GLU A 204 34.94 14.49 1.44
CA GLU A 204 34.64 15.26 0.24
C GLU A 204 33.31 15.99 0.46
N LEU A 205 33.32 17.31 0.30
CA LEU A 205 32.12 18.14 0.30
C LEU A 205 31.88 18.66 -1.11
N THR A 206 30.78 18.23 -1.71
CA THR A 206 30.39 18.68 -3.04
C THR A 206 29.18 19.59 -2.95
N ILE A 207 29.23 20.74 -3.62
CA ILE A 207 28.08 21.63 -3.77
C ILE A 207 27.68 21.63 -5.24
N GLN A 208 26.44 21.23 -5.51
CA GLN A 208 25.90 21.20 -6.86
C GLN A 208 24.61 22.02 -6.90
N PRO A 209 24.46 22.96 -7.85
CA PRO A 209 23.14 23.52 -8.16
C PRO A 209 22.11 22.41 -8.39
N LEU A 210 20.91 22.53 -7.84
CA LEU A 210 19.82 21.58 -8.11
C LEU A 210 19.46 21.53 -9.59
N SER A 211 19.80 22.56 -10.38
CA SER A 211 19.66 22.56 -11.84
C SER A 211 20.70 21.70 -12.56
N SER A 212 21.90 21.50 -11.96
CA SER A 212 22.97 20.66 -12.51
C SER A 212 22.94 19.24 -11.96
N VAL A 213 22.30 19.04 -10.81
CA VAL A 213 21.68 17.76 -10.49
C VAL A 213 20.52 17.63 -11.47
N VAL A 214 20.84 17.34 -12.73
CA VAL A 214 19.88 16.67 -13.60
C VAL A 214 19.46 15.50 -12.75
N GLU A 215 18.24 15.57 -12.24
CA GLU A 215 17.65 14.40 -11.64
C GLU A 215 17.81 13.35 -12.74
N ASN A 216 18.75 12.43 -12.58
CA ASN A 216 18.59 11.09 -13.09
C ASN A 216 17.48 10.40 -12.25
N LYS A 217 16.41 11.12 -11.89
CA LYS A 217 15.14 10.72 -12.45
C LYS A 217 15.37 10.68 -13.96
N THR A 218 15.83 9.52 -14.45
CA THR A 218 15.12 8.95 -15.58
C THR A 218 13.69 9.33 -15.33
N ALA A 219 13.20 10.26 -16.12
CA ALA A 219 11.82 10.59 -16.07
C ALA A 219 11.19 9.24 -16.42
N GLU A 220 10.78 8.47 -15.42
CA GLU A 220 9.77 7.42 -15.56
C GLU A 220 8.42 8.10 -15.90
N THR A 221 8.46 9.21 -16.64
CA THR A 221 7.38 9.74 -17.47
C THR A 221 7.27 8.96 -18.77
N ASP A 222 8.25 8.11 -19.10
CA ASP A 222 8.00 7.00 -20.00
C ASP A 222 7.15 5.99 -19.24
N ALA A 223 5.85 6.28 -19.13
CA ALA A 223 4.84 5.29 -18.79
C ALA A 223 5.23 4.00 -19.53
N PRO A 224 5.37 2.87 -18.81
CA PRO A 224 5.99 1.68 -19.35
C PRO A 224 5.29 1.37 -20.67
N LYS A 225 6.05 1.45 -21.79
CA LYS A 225 5.50 1.12 -23.10
C LYS A 225 4.77 -0.20 -22.95
N ILE A 226 3.48 -0.22 -23.31
CA ILE A 226 2.67 -1.43 -23.26
C ILE A 226 3.39 -2.45 -24.14
N ALA A 227 4.15 -3.33 -23.48
CA ALA A 227 4.98 -4.32 -24.17
C ALA A 227 4.12 -5.51 -24.61
N TRP A 228 2.93 -5.63 -24.04
CA TRP A 228 2.05 -6.76 -24.27
C TRP A 228 0.59 -6.38 -23.99
N ILE A 229 -0.27 -6.60 -24.98
CA ILE A 229 -1.71 -6.45 -24.88
C ILE A 229 -2.26 -7.87 -24.68
N PRO A 230 -3.13 -8.12 -23.68
CA PRO A 230 -3.76 -9.43 -23.53
C PRO A 230 -4.49 -9.82 -24.81
N ALA A 231 -4.52 -11.12 -25.10
CA ALA A 231 -5.27 -11.62 -26.24
C ALA A 231 -6.73 -11.10 -26.16
N PRO A 232 -7.30 -10.58 -27.27
CA PRO A 232 -8.68 -10.13 -27.28
C PRO A 232 -9.61 -11.24 -26.80
N LEU A 233 -10.60 -10.87 -25.99
CA LEU A 233 -11.60 -11.82 -25.55
C LEU A 233 -12.35 -12.40 -26.75
N ALA A 234 -12.61 -13.71 -26.71
CA ALA A 234 -13.56 -14.32 -27.62
C ALA A 234 -14.91 -13.59 -27.50
N SER A 235 -15.61 -13.45 -28.63
CA SER A 235 -16.85 -12.66 -28.69
C SER A 235 -17.95 -13.17 -27.74
N ASN A 236 -17.90 -14.45 -27.38
CA ASN A 236 -18.79 -15.15 -26.47
C ASN A 236 -18.18 -15.39 -25.07
N ALA A 237 -16.96 -14.92 -24.78
CA ALA A 237 -16.37 -15.08 -23.45
C ALA A 237 -17.20 -14.33 -22.42
N ARG A 238 -17.61 -15.00 -21.33
CA ARG A 238 -18.37 -14.39 -20.24
C ARG A 238 -17.89 -14.97 -18.91
N VAL A 239 -18.03 -14.19 -17.85
CA VAL A 239 -17.84 -14.67 -16.49
C VAL A 239 -19.01 -15.58 -16.07
N LEU A 240 -18.77 -16.45 -15.09
CA LEU A 240 -19.84 -17.23 -14.46
C LEU A 240 -20.79 -16.29 -13.68
N PRO A 241 -22.10 -16.56 -13.63
CA PRO A 241 -23.05 -15.56 -13.14
C PRO A 241 -23.07 -15.37 -11.62
N ASP A 242 -22.69 -16.37 -10.82
CA ASP A 242 -23.08 -16.45 -9.40
C ASP A 242 -21.94 -16.24 -8.39
N SER A 243 -20.76 -15.83 -8.86
CA SER A 243 -19.62 -15.59 -7.95
C SER A 243 -19.80 -14.31 -7.16
N ILE A 244 -19.20 -14.30 -5.96
CA ILE A 244 -19.06 -13.13 -5.11
C ILE A 244 -17.73 -12.40 -5.35
N PHE A 245 -16.79 -13.00 -6.07
CA PHE A 245 -15.46 -12.44 -6.24
C PHE A 245 -15.42 -11.37 -7.34
N GLY A 246 -14.73 -10.28 -7.04
CA GLY A 246 -14.55 -9.15 -7.93
C GLY A 246 -13.24 -8.41 -7.71
N MET A 247 -13.10 -7.32 -8.45
CA MET A 247 -11.91 -6.46 -8.44
C MET A 247 -12.31 -5.00 -8.38
N CYS A 248 -11.44 -4.16 -7.81
CA CYS A 248 -11.48 -2.73 -8.02
C CYS A 248 -10.86 -2.42 -9.39
N GLY A 249 -11.63 -1.70 -10.20
CA GLY A 249 -11.18 -1.16 -11.47
C GLY A 249 -10.85 0.32 -11.35
N HIS A 250 -10.24 0.84 -12.40
CA HIS A 250 -9.82 2.23 -12.50
C HIS A 250 -10.19 2.78 -13.88
N VAL A 251 -11.42 2.52 -14.33
CA VAL A 251 -11.85 2.82 -15.71
C VAL A 251 -11.78 4.32 -16.06
N LEU A 252 -11.76 5.18 -15.03
CA LEU A 252 -11.59 6.63 -15.20
C LEU A 252 -10.13 7.09 -15.19
N HIS A 253 -9.17 6.26 -14.76
CA HIS A 253 -7.74 6.60 -14.67
C HIS A 253 -7.00 6.23 -15.95
N THR A 254 -7.53 6.70 -17.07
CA THR A 254 -6.97 6.45 -18.40
C THR A 254 -6.70 7.76 -19.12
N ASP A 255 -5.85 7.68 -20.13
CA ASP A 255 -5.62 8.77 -21.08
C ASP A 255 -6.88 9.17 -21.88
N GLU A 256 -7.95 8.36 -21.89
CA GLU A 256 -9.23 8.71 -22.50
C GLU A 256 -9.98 9.76 -21.67
N PHE A 257 -9.99 9.61 -20.34
CA PHE A 257 -10.61 10.58 -19.44
C PHE A 257 -9.66 11.72 -19.10
N PHE A 258 -8.36 11.50 -19.01
CA PHE A 258 -7.39 12.53 -18.65
C PHE A 258 -6.46 12.88 -19.83
N THR A 259 -7.01 13.62 -20.79
CA THR A 259 -6.28 14.07 -21.99
C THR A 259 -5.42 15.31 -21.73
N GLY A 260 -4.17 15.32 -22.22
CA GLY A 260 -3.31 16.51 -22.30
C GLY A 260 -2.14 16.54 -21.30
N GLU A 261 -1.10 17.33 -21.59
CA GLU A 261 0.21 17.27 -20.90
C GLU A 261 0.16 17.46 -19.38
N LYS A 262 -0.78 18.25 -18.85
CA LYS A 262 -0.86 18.54 -17.41
C LYS A 262 -1.39 17.37 -16.56
N LEU A 263 -2.16 16.46 -17.16
CA LEU A 263 -2.83 15.36 -16.44
C LEU A 263 -2.53 13.99 -17.06
N GLY A 264 -2.28 13.93 -18.37
CA GLY A 264 -2.02 12.72 -19.15
C GLY A 264 -0.65 12.08 -18.90
N GLY A 265 0.27 12.76 -18.21
CA GLY A 265 1.49 12.11 -17.71
C GLY A 265 1.25 11.18 -16.52
N ARG A 266 0.10 11.30 -15.84
CA ARG A 266 -0.24 10.48 -14.66
C ARG A 266 -0.98 9.19 -15.02
N PHE A 267 -1.76 9.21 -16.09
CA PHE A 267 -2.63 8.11 -16.48
C PHE A 267 -2.34 7.74 -17.93
N ASP A 268 -2.03 6.47 -18.16
CA ASP A 268 -1.71 5.93 -19.48
C ASP A 268 -2.86 5.05 -20.01
N SER A 269 -2.65 4.44 -21.17
CA SER A 269 -3.64 3.56 -21.79
C SER A 269 -3.71 2.17 -21.14
N SER A 270 -2.82 1.82 -20.21
CA SER A 270 -2.75 0.47 -19.63
C SER A 270 -3.98 0.14 -18.76
N TRP A 271 -4.67 1.14 -18.23
CA TRP A 271 -5.92 0.98 -17.50
C TRP A 271 -7.17 0.98 -18.40
N ARG A 272 -7.03 1.20 -19.72
CA ARG A 272 -8.17 1.13 -20.64
C ARG A 272 -8.85 -0.24 -20.60
N LEU A 273 -10.15 -0.23 -20.89
CA LEU A 273 -10.98 -1.41 -20.71
C LEU A 273 -10.54 -2.58 -21.60
N GLU A 274 -10.09 -2.32 -22.83
CA GLU A 274 -9.57 -3.35 -23.74
C GLU A 274 -8.33 -4.08 -23.19
N ASN A 275 -7.58 -3.44 -22.28
CA ASN A 275 -6.37 -3.99 -21.68
C ASN A 275 -6.63 -4.67 -20.32
N THR A 276 -7.74 -4.35 -19.65
CA THR A 276 -8.03 -4.84 -18.29
C THR A 276 -9.18 -5.85 -18.25
N LEU A 277 -10.19 -5.70 -19.12
CA LEU A 277 -11.32 -6.61 -19.19
C LEU A 277 -10.94 -8.07 -19.46
N PRO A 278 -9.95 -8.39 -20.33
CA PRO A 278 -9.53 -9.78 -20.50
C PRO A 278 -9.07 -10.44 -19.20
N TRP A 279 -8.44 -9.69 -18.30
CA TRP A 279 -7.99 -10.20 -17.00
C TRP A 279 -9.14 -10.43 -16.02
N LEU A 280 -10.20 -9.62 -16.08
CA LEU A 280 -11.43 -9.85 -15.31
C LEU A 280 -12.15 -11.11 -15.78
N VAL A 281 -12.39 -11.21 -17.10
CA VAL A 281 -13.17 -12.30 -17.69
C VAL A 281 -12.44 -13.63 -17.60
N ASN A 282 -11.15 -13.68 -17.98
CA ASN A 282 -10.36 -14.90 -17.88
C ASN A 282 -10.03 -15.27 -16.43
N GLY A 283 -10.14 -14.32 -15.49
CA GLY A 283 -10.01 -14.56 -14.06
C GLY A 283 -11.29 -15.07 -13.41
N ASN A 284 -12.41 -15.09 -14.15
CA ASN A 284 -13.75 -15.33 -13.63
C ASN A 284 -14.15 -14.38 -12.47
N TYR A 285 -13.65 -13.14 -12.51
CA TYR A 285 -14.03 -12.11 -11.55
C TYR A 285 -15.32 -11.43 -12.01
N THR A 286 -16.41 -11.76 -11.34
CA THR A 286 -17.77 -11.45 -11.81
C THR A 286 -18.23 -10.05 -11.46
N TRP A 287 -17.58 -9.43 -10.48
CA TRP A 287 -17.84 -8.08 -10.05
C TRP A 287 -16.67 -7.15 -10.38
N VAL A 288 -16.99 -5.93 -10.77
CA VAL A 288 -16.05 -4.81 -10.82
C VAL A 288 -16.63 -3.64 -10.02
N ARG A 289 -15.80 -3.03 -9.20
CA ARG A 289 -16.10 -1.74 -8.56
C ARG A 289 -15.40 -0.64 -9.32
N GLU A 290 -16.16 0.33 -9.81
CA GLU A 290 -15.63 1.47 -10.57
C GLU A 290 -15.88 2.79 -9.84
N PRO A 291 -14.84 3.63 -9.65
CA PRO A 291 -15.02 4.96 -9.09
C PRO A 291 -15.71 5.87 -10.11
N LEU A 292 -16.57 6.78 -9.61
CA LEU A 292 -17.26 7.78 -10.41
C LEU A 292 -17.13 9.16 -9.77
N TYR A 293 -16.16 9.94 -10.24
CA TYR A 293 -15.92 11.31 -9.78
C TYR A 293 -16.98 12.26 -10.31
N GLN A 294 -17.83 12.80 -9.43
CA GLN A 294 -18.87 13.77 -9.80
C GLN A 294 -18.31 14.88 -10.72
N SER A 295 -17.09 15.34 -10.45
CA SER A 295 -16.47 16.44 -11.19
C SER A 295 -16.07 16.16 -12.64
N LEU A 296 -16.10 14.89 -13.07
CA LEU A 296 -15.90 14.50 -14.46
C LEU A 296 -17.20 14.48 -15.27
N PHE A 297 -18.37 14.45 -14.62
CA PHE A 297 -19.66 14.22 -15.30
C PHE A 297 -20.64 15.39 -15.16
N VAL A 298 -20.19 16.50 -14.58
CA VAL A 298 -20.92 17.77 -14.56
C VAL A 298 -20.00 18.91 -14.97
N THR A 299 -20.61 19.99 -15.44
CA THR A 299 -19.90 21.22 -15.82
C THR A 299 -19.17 21.80 -14.60
N ALA A 300 -17.87 22.07 -14.73
CA ALA A 300 -17.08 22.67 -13.67
C ALA A 300 -17.56 24.10 -13.38
N THR A 301 -17.28 24.62 -12.18
CA THR A 301 -17.77 25.95 -11.77
C THR A 301 -17.14 27.08 -12.60
N ASN A 302 -16.07 26.80 -13.35
CA ASN A 302 -15.32 27.77 -14.15
C ASN A 302 -15.69 27.78 -15.66
N GLY A 303 -16.63 26.97 -16.15
CA GLY A 303 -17.02 26.98 -17.58
C GLY A 303 -17.57 25.65 -18.10
N ALA A 304 -17.79 25.56 -19.43
CA ALA A 304 -18.53 24.49 -20.13
C ALA A 304 -17.97 23.05 -20.00
N ASN A 305 -16.74 22.87 -19.52
CA ASN A 305 -16.05 21.59 -19.43
C ASN A 305 -16.03 21.03 -17.99
N SER A 306 -15.80 19.73 -17.83
CA SER A 306 -15.51 19.07 -16.55
C SER A 306 -14.06 19.30 -16.12
N GLU A 307 -13.69 18.83 -14.91
CA GLU A 307 -12.35 19.09 -14.34
C GLU A 307 -11.18 18.49 -15.14
N ASN A 308 -11.43 17.48 -15.96
CA ASN A 308 -10.46 16.92 -16.91
C ASN A 308 -10.37 17.69 -18.24
N GLY A 309 -11.07 18.83 -18.38
CA GLY A 309 -11.06 19.65 -19.59
C GLY A 309 -11.94 19.14 -20.73
N GLN A 310 -12.64 18.02 -20.55
CA GLN A 310 -13.56 17.47 -21.56
C GLN A 310 -15.00 17.92 -21.32
N SER A 311 -15.90 17.67 -22.28
CA SER A 311 -17.32 17.91 -22.03
C SER A 311 -17.91 16.78 -21.17
N PRO A 312 -18.84 17.09 -20.23
CA PRO A 312 -19.55 16.06 -19.49
C PRO A 312 -20.20 15.01 -20.40
N ALA A 313 -20.80 15.42 -21.53
CA ALA A 313 -21.42 14.51 -22.49
C ALA A 313 -20.43 13.48 -23.07
N SER A 314 -19.19 13.89 -23.37
CA SER A 314 -18.13 12.98 -23.84
C SER A 314 -17.77 11.95 -22.77
N ASN A 315 -17.54 12.39 -21.53
CA ASN A 315 -17.20 11.48 -20.43
C ASN A 315 -18.35 10.50 -20.14
N ARG A 316 -19.60 10.98 -20.14
CA ARG A 316 -20.80 10.13 -19.96
C ARG A 316 -20.89 9.07 -21.04
N LYS A 317 -20.72 9.44 -22.31
CA LYS A 317 -20.75 8.48 -23.42
C LYS A 317 -19.69 7.39 -23.25
N ARG A 318 -18.45 7.74 -22.90
CA ARG A 318 -17.39 6.72 -22.71
C ARG A 318 -17.72 5.75 -21.59
N LEU A 319 -18.24 6.24 -20.46
CA LEU A 319 -18.68 5.35 -19.37
C LEU A 319 -19.82 4.43 -19.83
N GLU A 320 -20.79 4.95 -20.57
CA GLU A 320 -21.88 4.14 -21.12
C GLU A 320 -21.36 3.04 -22.07
N ASP A 321 -20.38 3.35 -22.91
CA ASP A 321 -19.73 2.37 -23.79
C ASP A 321 -18.99 1.28 -22.96
N HIS A 322 -18.34 1.66 -21.85
CA HIS A 322 -17.72 0.72 -20.92
C HIS A 322 -18.75 -0.18 -20.20
N LEU A 323 -19.87 0.39 -19.72
CA LEU A 323 -20.94 -0.37 -19.08
C LEU A 323 -21.56 -1.39 -20.05
N ALA A 324 -21.80 -1.00 -21.31
CA ALA A 324 -22.27 -1.91 -22.36
C ALA A 324 -21.28 -3.06 -22.60
N THR A 325 -19.99 -2.76 -22.55
CA THR A 325 -18.94 -3.77 -22.73
C THR A 325 -18.90 -4.75 -21.55
N TYR A 326 -18.99 -4.27 -20.31
CA TYR A 326 -19.12 -5.14 -19.14
C TYR A 326 -20.36 -6.04 -19.24
N ASP A 327 -21.50 -5.50 -19.64
CA ASP A 327 -22.78 -6.24 -19.75
C ASP A 327 -22.67 -7.41 -20.74
N LYS A 328 -22.08 -7.15 -21.91
CA LYS A 328 -21.79 -8.16 -22.92
C LYS A 328 -21.02 -9.35 -22.35
N HIS A 329 -20.06 -9.09 -21.45
CA HIS A 329 -19.22 -10.10 -20.82
C HIS A 329 -19.77 -10.63 -19.48
N GLY A 330 -20.97 -10.19 -19.07
CA GLY A 330 -21.63 -10.64 -17.85
C GLY A 330 -21.04 -10.07 -16.54
N VAL A 331 -20.19 -9.05 -16.64
CA VAL A 331 -19.53 -8.45 -15.47
C VAL A 331 -20.50 -7.50 -14.77
N LYS A 332 -20.78 -7.78 -13.50
CA LYS A 332 -21.58 -6.95 -12.58
C LYS A 332 -20.77 -5.73 -12.16
N VAL A 333 -21.38 -4.56 -12.17
CA VAL A 333 -20.74 -3.27 -11.87
C VAL A 333 -21.36 -2.68 -10.61
N LEU A 334 -20.51 -2.36 -9.64
CA LEU A 334 -20.82 -1.47 -8.54
C LEU A 334 -20.20 -0.11 -8.84
N LEU A 335 -21.01 0.94 -8.89
CA LEU A 335 -20.54 2.30 -9.13
C LEU A 335 -20.34 3.02 -7.80
N CYS A 336 -19.09 3.36 -7.46
CA CYS A 336 -18.76 4.15 -6.28
C CYS A 336 -18.80 5.64 -6.59
N LEU A 337 -19.76 6.35 -5.98
CA LEU A 337 -20.11 7.72 -6.35
C LEU A 337 -19.32 8.71 -5.50
N PHE A 338 -18.20 9.21 -6.01
CA PHE A 338 -17.37 10.20 -5.32
C PHE A 338 -18.04 11.58 -5.31
N LEU A 339 -18.80 11.82 -4.26
CA LEU A 339 -19.46 13.09 -3.96
C LEU A 339 -18.45 14.21 -3.65
N LYS A 340 -18.73 15.43 -4.12
CA LYS A 340 -17.91 16.60 -3.84
C LYS A 340 -18.69 17.60 -2.97
N ARG A 341 -18.13 17.96 -1.81
CA ARG A 341 -18.69 19.01 -0.95
C ARG A 341 -18.73 20.35 -1.69
N GLY A 342 -19.80 21.12 -1.49
CA GLY A 342 -20.00 22.43 -2.13
C GLY A 342 -20.54 22.34 -3.56
N TRP A 343 -20.93 21.15 -4.01
CA TRP A 343 -21.50 20.88 -5.34
C TRP A 343 -22.92 20.32 -5.22
N GLU A 344 -23.64 20.71 -4.17
CA GLU A 344 -25.00 20.27 -3.86
C GLU A 344 -25.99 20.70 -4.96
N ASP A 345 -25.78 21.87 -5.56
CA ASP A 345 -26.54 22.40 -6.69
C ASP A 345 -26.41 21.53 -7.96
N LYS A 346 -25.25 20.89 -8.14
CA LYS A 346 -24.97 19.99 -9.26
C LYS A 346 -25.33 18.53 -8.98
N LEU A 347 -25.58 18.19 -7.72
CA LEU A 347 -25.87 16.82 -7.30
C LEU A 347 -27.08 16.27 -8.06
N THR A 348 -28.16 17.05 -8.16
CA THR A 348 -29.40 16.66 -8.85
C THR A 348 -29.15 16.09 -10.24
N GLY A 349 -28.46 16.84 -11.12
CA GLY A 349 -28.26 16.42 -12.50
C GLY A 349 -27.31 15.23 -12.63
N PHE A 350 -26.36 15.09 -11.71
CA PHE A 350 -25.49 13.93 -11.62
C PHE A 350 -26.25 12.69 -11.15
N SER A 351 -27.00 12.78 -10.05
CA SER A 351 -27.80 11.68 -9.50
C SER A 351 -28.83 11.17 -10.49
N ASP A 352 -29.53 12.07 -11.19
CA ASP A 352 -30.55 11.69 -12.17
C ASP A 352 -29.93 10.90 -13.33
N TRP A 353 -28.78 11.34 -13.85
CA TRP A 353 -28.06 10.63 -14.90
C TRP A 353 -27.53 9.27 -14.43
N VAL A 354 -26.91 9.19 -13.25
CA VAL A 354 -26.42 7.92 -12.70
C VAL A 354 -27.58 6.94 -12.46
N GLY A 355 -28.71 7.43 -11.97
CA GLY A 355 -29.93 6.63 -11.83
C GLY A 355 -30.44 6.11 -13.19
N GLU A 356 -30.35 6.91 -14.25
CA GLU A 356 -30.66 6.46 -15.62
C GLU A 356 -29.69 5.38 -16.12
N LEU A 357 -28.42 5.40 -15.72
CA LEU A 357 -27.49 4.30 -16.03
C LEU A 357 -27.96 3.01 -15.38
N GLY A 358 -28.31 3.02 -14.10
CA GLY A 358 -28.80 1.83 -13.39
C GLY A 358 -30.10 1.25 -13.97
N ALA A 359 -30.96 2.09 -14.55
CA ALA A 359 -32.16 1.65 -15.24
C ALA A 359 -31.87 1.08 -16.65
N ARG A 360 -30.85 1.62 -17.34
CA ARG A 360 -30.51 1.27 -18.72
C ARG A 360 -29.60 0.05 -18.82
N PHE A 361 -28.67 -0.12 -17.89
CA PHE A 361 -27.62 -1.12 -17.91
C PHE A 361 -27.87 -2.17 -16.81
N PRO A 362 -28.39 -3.38 -17.14
CA PRO A 362 -28.76 -4.39 -16.15
C PRO A 362 -27.59 -4.91 -15.31
N ASN A 363 -26.37 -4.76 -15.82
CA ASN A 363 -25.15 -5.09 -15.12
C ASN A 363 -24.73 -4.03 -14.10
N VAL A 364 -25.35 -2.86 -14.03
CA VAL A 364 -25.19 -1.95 -12.88
C VAL A 364 -26.01 -2.52 -11.73
N ARG A 365 -25.31 -3.17 -10.79
CA ARG A 365 -25.92 -3.97 -9.72
C ARG A 365 -25.96 -3.27 -8.37
N ALA A 366 -25.27 -2.14 -8.22
CA ALA A 366 -25.26 -1.37 -6.97
C ALA A 366 -24.73 0.06 -7.20
N PHE A 367 -25.23 0.99 -6.38
CA PHE A 367 -24.67 2.33 -6.22
C PHE A 367 -24.08 2.48 -4.82
N GLU A 368 -22.78 2.72 -4.71
CA GLU A 368 -22.13 2.99 -3.42
C GLU A 368 -21.98 4.49 -3.18
N LEU A 369 -22.37 4.94 -1.98
CA LEU A 369 -22.43 6.36 -1.63
C LEU A 369 -21.11 6.86 -1.03
N HIS A 370 -20.29 7.52 -1.87
CA HIS A 370 -18.96 8.04 -1.53
C HIS A 370 -17.94 6.93 -1.20
N ASN A 371 -16.69 7.36 -0.96
CA ASN A 371 -15.57 6.49 -0.63
C ASN A 371 -14.93 6.96 0.67
N GLU A 372 -14.78 6.08 1.65
CA GLU A 372 -14.05 6.30 2.90
C GLU A 372 -14.34 7.65 3.57
N PRO A 373 -15.61 7.97 3.88
CA PRO A 373 -15.99 9.26 4.47
C PRO A 373 -15.38 9.49 5.87
N ASN A 374 -14.82 8.46 6.49
CA ASN A 374 -14.09 8.54 7.76
C ASN A 374 -12.61 8.98 7.61
N LEU A 375 -12.13 9.17 6.38
CA LEU A 375 -10.79 9.70 6.10
C LEU A 375 -10.85 11.15 5.58
N LYS A 376 -10.04 12.03 6.18
CA LYS A 376 -9.97 13.47 5.83
C LYS A 376 -9.55 13.75 4.39
N SER A 377 -8.83 12.83 3.75
CA SER A 377 -8.44 12.92 2.34
C SER A 377 -9.63 12.82 1.40
N PHE A 378 -10.66 12.04 1.76
CA PHE A 378 -11.85 11.82 0.96
C PHE A 378 -13.00 12.74 1.40
N TRP A 379 -13.20 12.89 2.72
CA TRP A 379 -14.26 13.73 3.27
C TRP A 379 -13.74 14.64 4.38
N ARG A 380 -13.77 15.96 4.13
CA ARG A 380 -13.39 16.99 5.10
C ARG A 380 -14.55 17.51 5.95
N GLY A 381 -15.77 17.04 5.68
CA GLY A 381 -16.97 17.44 6.41
C GLY A 381 -17.19 16.65 7.70
N THR A 382 -18.31 16.92 8.36
CA THR A 382 -18.81 16.14 9.50
C THR A 382 -19.53 14.87 9.03
N ALA A 383 -19.81 13.94 9.96
CA ALA A 383 -20.66 12.78 9.68
C ALA A 383 -22.07 13.21 9.25
N GLN A 384 -22.65 14.23 9.88
CA GLN A 384 -23.96 14.79 9.53
C GLN A 384 -23.98 15.32 8.08
N GLU A 385 -22.99 16.13 7.70
CA GLU A 385 -22.91 16.66 6.34
C GLU A 385 -22.81 15.53 5.30
N TYR A 386 -22.11 14.43 5.62
CA TYR A 386 -22.05 13.26 4.74
C TYR A 386 -23.42 12.58 4.62
N VAL A 387 -24.08 12.29 5.74
CA VAL A 387 -25.38 11.62 5.76
C VAL A 387 -26.46 12.44 5.05
N ASP A 388 -26.46 13.76 5.22
CA ASP A 388 -27.40 14.65 4.53
C ASP A 388 -27.21 14.62 3.01
N LEU A 389 -25.97 14.66 2.54
CA LEU A 389 -25.66 14.57 1.12
C LEU A 389 -26.01 13.19 0.54
N ALA A 390 -25.67 12.13 1.28
CA ALA A 390 -25.99 10.74 0.94
C ALA A 390 -27.51 10.53 0.82
N ARG A 391 -28.30 11.10 1.73
CA ARG A 391 -29.77 11.02 1.72
C ARG A 391 -30.37 11.64 0.45
N ILE A 392 -29.86 12.82 0.04
CA ILE A 392 -30.30 13.49 -1.19
C ILE A 392 -29.98 12.62 -2.42
N MET A 393 -28.76 12.10 -2.49
CA MET A 393 -28.32 11.23 -3.59
C MET A 393 -29.18 9.96 -3.67
N ALA A 394 -29.38 9.26 -2.55
CA ALA A 394 -30.14 8.02 -2.48
C ALA A 394 -31.59 8.20 -2.94
N ALA A 395 -32.28 9.25 -2.48
CA ALA A 395 -33.66 9.54 -2.87
C ALA A 395 -33.80 9.74 -4.40
N ARG A 396 -32.82 10.41 -5.00
CA ARG A 396 -32.77 10.64 -6.46
C ARG A 396 -32.51 9.35 -7.23
N LEU A 397 -31.51 8.58 -6.82
CA LEU A 397 -31.17 7.30 -7.44
C LEU A 397 -32.36 6.35 -7.38
N LYS A 398 -33.02 6.22 -6.22
CA LYS A 398 -34.22 5.37 -6.06
C LYS A 398 -35.40 5.80 -6.91
N LYS A 399 -35.58 7.11 -7.16
CA LYS A 399 -36.61 7.60 -8.07
C LYS A 399 -36.39 7.13 -9.51
N LYS A 400 -35.14 7.00 -9.95
CA LYS A 400 -34.77 6.68 -11.34
C LYS A 400 -34.53 5.18 -11.56
N ALA A 401 -33.92 4.50 -10.60
CA ALA A 401 -33.59 3.08 -10.62
C ALA A 401 -33.96 2.42 -9.28
N PRO A 402 -35.26 2.25 -8.98
CA PRO A 402 -35.72 1.72 -7.69
C PRO A 402 -35.20 0.31 -7.39
N ALA A 403 -34.94 -0.48 -8.44
CA ALA A 403 -34.45 -1.86 -8.34
C ALA A 403 -32.95 -1.97 -8.06
N VAL A 404 -32.17 -0.90 -8.26
CA VAL A 404 -30.72 -0.93 -7.98
C VAL A 404 -30.50 -0.61 -6.49
N PRO A 405 -29.78 -1.46 -5.74
CA PRO A 405 -29.53 -1.23 -4.32
C PRO A 405 -28.60 -0.03 -4.10
N ILE A 406 -28.89 0.71 -3.04
CA ILE A 406 -28.06 1.74 -2.46
C ILE A 406 -27.18 1.11 -1.39
N VAL A 407 -25.88 1.13 -1.61
CA VAL A 407 -24.85 0.65 -0.68
C VAL A 407 -24.31 1.85 0.09
N ALA A 408 -24.52 1.86 1.40
CA ALA A 408 -23.99 2.88 2.28
C ALA A 408 -22.73 2.39 3.00
N GLY A 409 -21.85 3.31 3.40
CA GLY A 409 -20.62 2.98 4.10
C GLY A 409 -19.39 3.29 3.27
N SER A 410 -18.76 2.25 2.69
CA SER A 410 -17.42 2.34 2.08
C SER A 410 -16.37 2.82 3.08
N PHE A 411 -16.54 2.46 4.35
CA PHE A 411 -15.66 2.96 5.40
C PHE A 411 -14.26 2.36 5.28
N ALA A 412 -13.23 3.18 5.48
CA ALA A 412 -11.89 2.66 5.69
C ALA A 412 -11.88 1.82 6.98
N GLY A 413 -11.33 0.60 6.90
CA GLY A 413 -11.44 -0.40 7.96
C GLY A 413 -12.89 -0.78 8.22
N TRP A 414 -13.32 -0.64 9.48
CA TRP A 414 -14.69 -0.93 9.92
C TRP A 414 -15.49 0.32 10.27
N GLY A 415 -15.06 1.51 9.81
CA GLY A 415 -15.64 2.79 10.22
C GLY A 415 -14.92 3.45 11.37
N GLY A 416 -13.60 3.30 11.41
CA GLY A 416 -12.76 3.82 12.48
C GLY A 416 -12.80 5.35 12.58
N ALA A 417 -12.77 5.87 13.80
CA ALA A 417 -12.74 7.29 14.13
C ALA A 417 -11.34 7.93 14.02
N TRP A 418 -10.39 7.34 13.29
CA TRP A 418 -8.95 7.67 13.32
C TRP A 418 -8.66 9.16 13.12
N ASN A 419 -9.33 9.78 12.16
CA ASN A 419 -9.17 11.20 11.80
C ASN A 419 -10.14 12.15 12.53
N HIS A 420 -10.92 11.64 13.49
CA HIS A 420 -11.98 12.36 14.18
C HIS A 420 -11.74 12.34 15.71
N PRO A 421 -10.87 13.22 16.24
CA PRO A 421 -10.47 13.21 17.65
C PRO A 421 -11.66 13.23 18.63
N TYR A 422 -12.73 13.96 18.30
CA TYR A 422 -13.94 14.06 19.13
C TYR A 422 -14.70 12.73 19.29
N LEU A 423 -14.48 11.77 18.38
CA LEU A 423 -15.04 10.42 18.46
C LEU A 423 -14.11 9.42 19.17
N ARG A 424 -12.91 9.84 19.58
CA ARG A 424 -11.89 8.98 20.22
C ARG A 424 -11.76 9.20 21.72
N GLU A 425 -12.13 10.38 22.21
CA GLU A 425 -11.91 10.77 23.60
C GLU A 425 -12.68 9.87 24.58
N GLY A 426 -11.95 9.23 25.52
CA GLY A 426 -12.51 8.32 26.51
C GLY A 426 -13.04 7.00 25.94
N LYS A 427 -12.71 6.65 24.68
CA LYS A 427 -13.19 5.46 24.00
C LYS A 427 -12.17 4.32 24.02
N THR A 428 -12.68 3.09 24.11
CA THR A 428 -11.90 1.86 23.93
C THR A 428 -11.47 1.67 22.46
N SER A 429 -10.46 0.85 22.21
CA SER A 429 -10.00 0.53 20.84
C SER A 429 -11.12 0.03 19.94
N ARG A 430 -12.04 -0.79 20.48
CA ARG A 430 -13.22 -1.29 19.76
C ARG A 430 -14.21 -0.18 19.42
N GLU A 431 -14.49 0.72 20.36
CA GLU A 431 -15.34 1.88 20.11
C GLU A 431 -14.71 2.82 19.06
N ILE A 432 -13.39 3.01 19.09
CA ILE A 432 -12.67 3.77 18.08
C ILE A 432 -12.77 3.07 16.71
N GLY A 433 -12.64 1.75 16.65
CA GLY A 433 -12.70 0.94 15.44
C GLY A 433 -14.02 1.02 14.68
N TYR A 434 -15.12 1.35 15.36
CA TYR A 434 -16.45 1.52 14.77
C TYR A 434 -17.01 2.95 14.85
N GLY A 435 -16.30 3.87 15.49
CA GLY A 435 -16.89 5.12 16.01
C GLY A 435 -17.51 6.03 14.95
N TYR A 436 -16.89 6.14 13.77
CA TYR A 436 -17.46 6.95 12.68
C TYR A 436 -18.65 6.26 12.03
N ALA A 437 -18.58 4.94 11.80
CA ALA A 437 -19.72 4.19 11.26
C ALA A 437 -20.93 4.28 12.18
N GLU A 438 -20.76 4.01 13.47
CA GLU A 438 -21.85 4.10 14.45
C GLU A 438 -22.46 5.51 14.48
N GLU A 439 -21.64 6.56 14.42
CA GLU A 439 -22.13 7.95 14.38
C GLU A 439 -23.01 8.19 13.14
N THR A 440 -22.56 7.80 11.95
CA THR A 440 -23.39 7.96 10.74
C THR A 440 -24.68 7.14 10.79
N PHE A 441 -24.66 5.97 11.43
CA PHE A 441 -25.86 5.15 11.60
C PHE A 441 -26.88 5.80 12.53
N LYS A 442 -26.44 6.41 13.64
CA LYS A 442 -27.29 7.22 14.54
C LYS A 442 -27.96 8.40 13.82
N LEU A 443 -27.30 8.95 12.81
CA LEU A 443 -27.82 10.05 11.98
C LEU A 443 -28.78 9.59 10.86
N GLY A 444 -29.09 8.30 10.80
CA GLY A 444 -30.07 7.73 9.88
C GLY A 444 -29.52 7.31 8.52
N LEU A 445 -28.20 7.09 8.38
CA LEU A 445 -27.61 6.60 7.13
C LEU A 445 -28.28 5.30 6.62
N LEU A 446 -28.65 4.40 7.55
CA LEU A 446 -29.25 3.11 7.21
C LEU A 446 -30.76 3.18 6.92
N GLU A 447 -31.41 4.34 7.08
CA GLU A 447 -32.85 4.50 6.79
C GLU A 447 -33.16 4.44 5.29
N PHE A 448 -32.17 4.73 4.45
CA PHE A 448 -32.29 4.77 2.99
C PHE A 448 -31.28 3.87 2.27
N ALA A 449 -30.53 3.05 3.02
CA ALA A 449 -29.60 2.07 2.48
C ALA A 449 -30.31 0.71 2.27
N ASP A 450 -30.04 0.05 1.16
CA ASP A 450 -30.45 -1.34 0.94
C ASP A 450 -29.36 -2.33 1.33
N ALA A 451 -28.12 -1.86 1.46
CA ALA A 451 -26.92 -2.64 1.71
C ALA A 451 -25.85 -1.79 2.40
N VAL A 452 -24.83 -2.45 2.95
CA VAL A 452 -23.67 -1.80 3.59
C VAL A 452 -22.35 -2.25 2.98
N SER A 453 -21.33 -1.41 3.08
CA SER A 453 -19.96 -1.77 2.69
C SER A 453 -18.87 -1.28 3.64
N ALA A 454 -17.71 -1.93 3.57
CA ALA A 454 -16.51 -1.63 4.35
C ALA A 454 -15.24 -1.99 3.57
N HIS A 455 -14.11 -1.38 3.96
CA HIS A 455 -12.78 -1.62 3.38
C HIS A 455 -11.82 -2.20 4.44
N PRO A 456 -11.95 -3.49 4.80
CA PRO A 456 -11.26 -4.07 5.95
C PRO A 456 -9.80 -4.44 5.64
N TYR A 457 -9.01 -3.47 5.19
CA TYR A 457 -7.57 -3.62 5.02
C TYR A 457 -6.90 -4.04 6.33
N ARG A 458 -5.86 -4.87 6.19
CA ARG A 458 -5.19 -5.54 7.32
C ARG A 458 -3.76 -5.04 7.55
N GLY A 459 -3.31 -4.12 6.70
CA GLY A 459 -1.92 -3.66 6.68
C GLY A 459 -0.97 -4.85 6.59
N PRO A 460 -0.01 -5.00 7.52
CA PRO A 460 0.95 -6.10 7.52
C PRO A 460 0.41 -7.41 8.12
N SER A 461 -0.78 -7.39 8.71
CA SER A 461 -1.32 -8.50 9.51
C SER A 461 -1.79 -9.66 8.62
N ALA A 462 -1.81 -10.87 9.18
CA ALA A 462 -2.36 -12.03 8.49
C ALA A 462 -3.89 -11.86 8.24
N PRO A 463 -4.44 -12.50 7.19
CA PRO A 463 -5.86 -12.44 6.84
C PRO A 463 -6.86 -12.72 7.99
N GLU A 464 -6.62 -13.73 8.83
CA GLU A 464 -7.58 -14.19 9.87
C GLU A 464 -7.38 -13.49 11.22
N SER A 465 -6.30 -12.73 11.39
CA SER A 465 -5.93 -12.15 12.69
C SER A 465 -7.00 -11.19 13.22
N GLY A 466 -6.81 -10.63 14.41
CA GLY A 466 -7.35 -9.31 14.75
C GLY A 466 -6.54 -8.20 14.06
N GLY A 467 -7.22 -7.15 13.59
CA GLY A 467 -6.64 -6.16 12.70
C GLY A 467 -6.19 -4.91 13.42
N ASP A 468 -4.93 -4.52 13.20
CA ASP A 468 -4.46 -3.21 13.61
C ASP A 468 -4.85 -2.16 12.55
N PRO A 469 -5.71 -1.18 12.87
CA PRO A 469 -5.80 -0.01 12.00
C PRO A 469 -4.44 0.68 12.02
N PHE A 470 -3.95 1.03 10.83
CA PHE A 470 -2.72 1.76 10.45
C PHE A 470 -1.90 2.56 11.50
N ASP A 471 -2.46 2.96 12.64
CA ASP A 471 -1.85 3.70 13.75
C ASP A 471 -1.84 2.99 15.13
N GLY A 472 -2.20 1.72 15.26
CA GLY A 472 -2.19 1.02 16.57
C GLY A 472 -3.44 1.24 17.42
N SER A 473 -4.32 2.19 17.06
CA SER A 473 -5.26 2.79 18.01
C SER A 473 -6.62 2.11 18.15
N GLY A 474 -6.87 1.04 17.39
CA GLY A 474 -8.21 0.48 17.25
C GLY A 474 -8.29 -1.01 16.99
N LEU A 475 -7.36 -1.81 17.54
CA LEU A 475 -7.45 -3.26 17.56
C LEU A 475 -8.83 -3.70 18.10
N ILE A 476 -9.63 -4.35 17.26
CA ILE A 476 -10.96 -4.85 17.64
C ILE A 476 -10.83 -6.24 18.27
N GLU A 477 -10.04 -7.11 17.63
CA GLU A 477 -9.72 -8.45 18.11
C GLU A 477 -8.19 -8.62 18.25
N SER A 478 -7.76 -9.72 18.89
CA SER A 478 -6.34 -10.00 19.11
C SER A 478 -5.62 -10.38 17.79
N PRO A 479 -4.40 -9.88 17.52
CA PRO A 479 -3.59 -10.31 16.36
C PRO A 479 -3.33 -11.83 16.29
N ASP A 480 -3.37 -12.51 17.44
CA ASP A 480 -3.18 -13.96 17.52
C ASP A 480 -4.51 -14.74 17.49
N ASP A 481 -5.65 -14.07 17.33
CA ASP A 481 -6.93 -14.77 17.21
C ASP A 481 -7.06 -15.36 15.80
N PRO A 482 -7.12 -16.70 15.63
CA PRO A 482 -7.27 -17.33 14.32
C PRO A 482 -8.65 -17.12 13.68
N SER A 483 -9.58 -16.48 14.40
CA SER A 483 -10.92 -16.10 13.92
C SER A 483 -11.21 -14.62 14.16
N GLY A 484 -10.17 -13.79 14.38
CA GLY A 484 -10.33 -12.38 14.67
C GLY A 484 -11.07 -11.66 13.54
N PHE A 485 -10.70 -11.93 12.29
CA PHE A 485 -11.31 -11.30 11.13
C PHE A 485 -12.81 -11.61 11.02
N GLU A 486 -13.19 -12.88 11.15
CA GLU A 486 -14.60 -13.28 11.06
C GLU A 486 -15.43 -12.75 12.23
N LYS A 487 -14.82 -12.58 13.42
CA LYS A 487 -15.47 -11.90 14.55
C LYS A 487 -15.67 -10.42 14.28
N GLU A 488 -14.70 -9.74 13.67
CA GLU A 488 -14.81 -8.35 13.29
C GLU A 488 -15.91 -8.12 12.24
N VAL A 489 -15.99 -8.97 11.21
CA VAL A 489 -17.08 -8.94 10.22
C VAL A 489 -18.44 -9.08 10.91
N ARG A 490 -18.62 -10.12 11.73
CA ARG A 490 -19.90 -10.33 12.43
C ARG A 490 -20.22 -9.19 13.39
N GLY A 491 -19.22 -8.66 14.10
CA GLY A 491 -19.37 -7.50 14.96
C GLY A 491 -19.81 -6.23 14.22
N PHE A 492 -19.27 -6.00 13.02
CA PHE A 492 -19.71 -4.92 12.14
C PHE A 492 -21.15 -5.13 11.65
N LEU A 493 -21.51 -6.35 11.23
CA LEU A 493 -22.86 -6.67 10.79
C LEU A 493 -23.90 -6.61 11.93
N ASP A 494 -23.51 -6.94 13.15
CA ASP A 494 -24.32 -6.76 14.35
C ASP A 494 -24.52 -5.27 14.65
N LEU A 495 -23.47 -4.45 14.51
CA LEU A 495 -23.57 -3.00 14.60
C LEU A 495 -24.57 -2.45 13.56
N VAL A 496 -24.42 -2.83 12.28
CA VAL A 496 -25.33 -2.43 11.20
C VAL A 496 -26.77 -2.84 11.52
N SER A 497 -26.97 -4.10 11.91
CA SER A 497 -28.30 -4.63 12.23
C SER A 497 -28.98 -3.78 13.30
N ARG A 498 -28.29 -3.45 14.40
CA ARG A 498 -28.85 -2.64 15.51
C ARG A 498 -29.40 -1.27 15.10
N TYR A 499 -28.85 -0.65 14.06
CA TYR A 499 -29.29 0.68 13.59
C TYR A 499 -30.12 0.63 12.30
N SER A 500 -30.22 -0.54 11.66
CA SER A 500 -31.02 -0.72 10.46
C SER A 500 -32.53 -0.74 10.79
N PRO A 501 -33.41 -0.25 9.89
CA PRO A 501 -34.84 -0.32 10.07
C PRO A 501 -35.34 -1.76 10.28
N GLY A 502 -35.89 -2.04 11.47
CA GLY A 502 -36.41 -3.35 11.84
C GLY A 502 -35.33 -4.39 12.19
N ASN A 503 -34.13 -3.96 12.56
CA ASN A 503 -33.02 -4.85 12.93
C ASN A 503 -32.65 -5.87 11.84
N LYS A 504 -32.64 -5.42 10.58
CA LYS A 504 -32.31 -6.26 9.43
C LYS A 504 -30.81 -6.41 9.28
N ARG A 505 -30.36 -7.64 9.03
CA ARG A 505 -29.03 -7.86 8.45
C ARG A 505 -29.05 -7.52 6.97
N LEU A 506 -28.54 -6.33 6.63
CA LEU A 506 -28.45 -5.86 5.26
C LEU A 506 -27.38 -6.66 4.47
N PRO A 507 -27.55 -6.84 3.15
CA PRO A 507 -26.48 -7.28 2.25
C PRO A 507 -25.18 -6.52 2.49
N PHE A 508 -24.08 -7.25 2.49
CA PHE A 508 -22.75 -6.74 2.81
C PHE A 508 -21.81 -6.86 1.61
N TYR A 509 -21.20 -5.74 1.25
CA TYR A 509 -20.22 -5.63 0.18
C TYR A 509 -18.86 -5.29 0.78
N VAL A 510 -17.84 -6.05 0.43
CA VAL A 510 -16.45 -5.72 0.75
C VAL A 510 -15.90 -5.02 -0.47
N THR A 511 -16.04 -3.70 -0.50
CA THR A 511 -15.82 -2.92 -1.71
C THR A 511 -14.36 -2.59 -1.97
N GLU A 512 -13.50 -2.72 -0.97
CA GLU A 512 -12.05 -2.78 -1.14
C GLU A 512 -11.42 -3.69 -0.08
N MET A 513 -10.45 -4.50 -0.49
CA MET A 513 -9.52 -5.17 0.42
C MET A 513 -8.29 -5.58 -0.37
N GLY A 514 -7.11 -5.59 0.26
CA GLY A 514 -5.92 -5.98 -0.47
C GLY A 514 -4.68 -6.01 0.39
N PHE A 515 -3.63 -6.54 -0.22
CA PHE A 515 -2.27 -6.53 0.29
C PHE A 515 -1.35 -6.11 -0.82
N ALA A 516 -0.42 -5.20 -0.54
CA ALA A 516 0.55 -4.77 -1.53
C ALA A 516 1.71 -5.78 -1.59
N GLY A 517 2.02 -6.26 -2.80
CA GLY A 517 3.12 -7.19 -3.05
C GLY A 517 4.19 -6.56 -3.94
N THR A 518 5.47 -6.74 -3.63
CA THR A 518 6.61 -6.24 -4.42
C THR A 518 7.55 -7.38 -4.81
N GLU A 519 8.17 -7.26 -5.99
CA GLU A 519 9.27 -8.12 -6.43
C GLU A 519 10.62 -7.63 -5.86
N ASP A 520 10.70 -6.36 -5.44
CA ASP A 520 11.88 -5.81 -4.77
C ASP A 520 11.87 -6.21 -3.28
N LEU A 521 12.64 -7.25 -2.98
CA LEU A 521 12.80 -7.78 -1.62
C LEU A 521 13.34 -6.75 -0.62
N SER A 522 14.00 -5.67 -1.09
CA SER A 522 14.48 -4.60 -0.21
C SER A 522 13.36 -3.71 0.35
N MET A 523 12.18 -3.75 -0.28
CA MET A 523 11.02 -2.97 0.12
C MET A 523 10.07 -3.73 1.06
N VAL A 524 10.25 -5.04 1.22
CA VAL A 524 9.43 -5.87 2.10
C VAL A 524 9.58 -5.40 3.56
N ASN A 525 8.46 -5.39 4.30
CA ASN A 525 8.33 -4.86 5.66
C ASN A 525 8.50 -3.33 5.80
N ASN A 526 8.76 -2.61 4.72
CA ASN A 526 8.64 -1.16 4.68
C ASN A 526 7.22 -0.80 4.24
N ARG A 527 6.50 0.04 5.00
CA ARG A 527 5.13 0.50 4.66
C ARG A 527 4.13 -0.62 4.36
N SER A 528 4.20 -1.74 5.07
CA SER A 528 3.25 -2.86 4.89
C SER A 528 3.31 -3.54 3.51
N LEU A 529 4.48 -3.53 2.87
CA LEU A 529 4.74 -4.29 1.64
C LEU A 529 5.14 -5.74 1.93
N HIS A 530 4.56 -6.65 1.16
CA HIS A 530 4.86 -8.08 1.17
C HIS A 530 5.58 -8.52 -0.10
N THR A 531 6.08 -9.76 -0.15
CA THR A 531 6.48 -10.36 -1.43
C THR A 531 5.25 -10.61 -2.31
N VAL A 532 5.43 -10.70 -3.63
CA VAL A 532 4.34 -11.08 -4.54
C VAL A 532 3.74 -12.46 -4.25
N GLU A 533 4.55 -13.40 -3.72
CA GLU A 533 4.09 -14.71 -3.27
C GLU A 533 3.22 -14.60 -2.01
N ARG A 534 3.64 -13.78 -1.04
CA ARG A 534 2.87 -13.55 0.19
C ARG A 534 1.55 -12.83 -0.10
N GLN A 535 1.51 -11.92 -1.07
CA GLN A 535 0.28 -11.32 -1.55
C GLN A 535 -0.69 -12.39 -2.07
N ALA A 536 -0.20 -13.37 -2.84
CA ALA A 536 -1.01 -14.47 -3.34
C ALA A 536 -1.52 -15.40 -2.22
N ASP A 537 -0.67 -15.68 -1.23
CA ASP A 537 -1.06 -16.44 -0.04
C ASP A 537 -2.22 -15.75 0.68
N TYR A 538 -2.07 -14.44 0.93
CA TYR A 538 -3.09 -13.67 1.66
C TYR A 538 -4.36 -13.46 0.87
N LEU A 539 -4.29 -13.25 -0.45
CA LEU A 539 -5.46 -13.23 -1.33
C LEU A 539 -6.24 -14.53 -1.22
N SER A 540 -5.56 -15.68 -1.34
CA SER A 540 -6.21 -16.98 -1.33
C SER A 540 -7.00 -17.23 -0.04
N ARG A 541 -6.45 -16.79 1.08
CA ARG A 541 -7.04 -16.90 2.41
C ARG A 541 -8.21 -15.95 2.60
N MET A 542 -8.06 -14.67 2.23
CA MET A 542 -9.13 -13.67 2.31
C MET A 542 -10.37 -14.07 1.50
N PHE A 543 -10.17 -14.60 0.29
CA PHE A 543 -11.28 -15.04 -0.55
C PHE A 543 -12.04 -16.20 0.12
N LEU A 544 -11.33 -17.19 0.66
CA LEU A 544 -11.95 -18.34 1.32
C LEU A 544 -12.58 -17.98 2.68
N LEU A 545 -12.04 -17.00 3.42
CA LEU A 545 -12.67 -16.47 4.64
C LEU A 545 -14.05 -15.88 4.34
N PHE A 546 -14.14 -15.02 3.33
CA PHE A 546 -15.42 -14.44 2.93
C PHE A 546 -16.37 -15.46 2.31
N TYR A 547 -15.85 -16.41 1.54
CA TYR A 547 -16.65 -17.52 1.03
C TYR A 547 -17.23 -18.35 2.17
N SER A 548 -16.45 -18.64 3.22
CA SER A 548 -16.96 -19.36 4.41
C SER A 548 -18.06 -18.58 5.11
N LEU A 549 -17.85 -17.29 5.37
CA LEU A 549 -18.86 -16.41 5.96
C LEU A 549 -20.18 -16.48 5.17
N ARG A 550 -20.12 -16.46 3.84
CA ARG A 550 -21.29 -16.59 2.98
C ARG A 550 -21.96 -17.97 3.09
N VAL A 551 -21.18 -19.05 3.06
CA VAL A 551 -21.68 -20.43 3.22
C VAL A 551 -22.32 -20.65 4.60
N GLU A 552 -21.82 -19.96 5.62
CA GLU A 552 -22.35 -19.96 6.99
C GLU A 552 -23.61 -19.10 7.18
N GLY A 553 -24.02 -18.37 6.14
CA GLY A 553 -25.28 -17.60 6.12
C GLY A 553 -25.12 -16.10 6.34
N GLU A 554 -23.89 -15.58 6.43
CA GLU A 554 -23.68 -14.13 6.42
C GLU A 554 -24.10 -13.53 5.06
N PRO A 555 -24.64 -12.30 5.04
CA PRO A 555 -25.21 -11.70 3.84
C PRO A 555 -24.14 -11.10 2.92
N VAL A 556 -22.98 -11.74 2.77
CA VAL A 556 -21.89 -11.30 1.88
C VAL A 556 -22.34 -11.44 0.42
N GLU A 557 -22.39 -10.31 -0.29
CA GLU A 557 -22.88 -10.24 -1.67
C GLU A 557 -21.75 -10.12 -2.68
N ALA A 558 -20.72 -9.34 -2.37
CA ALA A 558 -19.55 -9.18 -3.22
C ALA A 558 -18.29 -8.86 -2.41
N VAL A 559 -17.15 -9.29 -2.95
CA VAL A 559 -15.83 -9.14 -2.37
C VAL A 559 -14.86 -8.67 -3.44
N MET A 560 -14.44 -7.42 -3.36
CA MET A 560 -13.61 -6.76 -4.37
C MET A 560 -12.17 -6.61 -3.88
N TRP A 561 -11.25 -7.28 -4.56
CA TRP A 561 -9.82 -7.08 -4.32
C TRP A 561 -9.37 -5.72 -4.89
N TYR A 562 -8.66 -4.95 -4.09
CA TYR A 562 -7.98 -3.73 -4.51
C TYR A 562 -6.51 -4.05 -4.82
N ASP A 563 -6.08 -3.96 -6.07
CA ASP A 563 -6.85 -3.70 -7.30
C ASP A 563 -6.53 -4.75 -8.38
N LEU A 564 -7.13 -4.62 -9.56
CA LEU A 564 -6.89 -5.58 -10.65
C LEU A 564 -5.42 -5.55 -11.12
N LYS A 565 -4.82 -4.37 -11.21
CA LYS A 565 -3.58 -4.13 -11.95
C LYS A 565 -2.75 -3.09 -11.20
N GLN A 566 -1.43 -3.30 -11.13
CA GLN A 566 -0.53 -2.33 -10.51
C GLN A 566 -0.73 -0.93 -11.10
N ASP A 567 -0.91 0.02 -10.20
CA ASP A 567 -0.93 1.43 -10.54
C ASP A 567 0.46 1.94 -10.95
N HIS A 568 0.48 2.87 -11.89
CA HIS A 568 1.65 3.66 -12.21
C HIS A 568 1.49 5.05 -11.58
N ARG A 569 2.29 5.38 -10.56
CA ARG A 569 2.21 6.68 -9.88
C ARG A 569 3.57 7.37 -9.88
N ALA A 570 3.59 8.57 -10.43
CA ALA A 570 4.76 9.45 -10.40
C ALA A 570 5.14 9.94 -8.98
N ASP A 571 4.25 9.78 -8.00
CA ASP A 571 4.49 10.18 -6.60
C ASP A 571 5.34 9.18 -5.80
N GLY A 572 5.67 8.02 -6.40
CA GLY A 572 6.51 7.00 -5.77
C GLY A 572 5.85 6.35 -4.55
N ASN A 573 4.52 6.40 -4.41
CA ASN A 573 3.83 5.65 -3.36
C ASN A 573 3.86 4.15 -3.66
N SER A 574 4.93 3.52 -3.19
CA SER A 574 5.21 2.12 -3.40
C SER A 574 4.13 1.16 -2.90
N TYR A 575 3.33 1.54 -1.91
CA TYR A 575 2.24 0.68 -1.42
C TYR A 575 1.14 0.55 -2.48
N GLU A 576 0.59 1.69 -2.90
CA GLU A 576 -0.50 1.79 -3.88
C GLU A 576 -0.12 1.15 -5.23
N MET A 577 1.11 1.42 -5.70
CA MET A 577 1.61 0.87 -6.98
C MET A 577 1.75 -0.65 -7.00
N ASN A 578 1.59 -1.32 -5.86
CA ASN A 578 1.89 -2.74 -5.69
C ASN A 578 0.70 -3.59 -5.24
N LEU A 579 -0.50 -3.00 -5.11
CA LEU A 579 -1.74 -3.69 -4.74
C LEU A 579 -2.26 -4.62 -5.85
N GLY A 580 -2.00 -4.28 -7.12
CA GLY A 580 -2.59 -4.98 -8.24
C GLY A 580 -2.10 -6.38 -8.52
N LEU A 581 -2.97 -7.21 -9.08
CA LEU A 581 -2.72 -8.62 -9.41
C LEU A 581 -2.19 -8.84 -10.83
N VAL A 582 -2.26 -7.82 -11.68
CA VAL A 582 -1.68 -7.78 -13.02
C VAL A 582 -0.54 -6.76 -13.02
N SER A 583 0.51 -7.02 -13.80
CA SER A 583 1.64 -6.08 -13.90
C SER A 583 1.21 -4.69 -14.42
N ALA A 584 1.99 -3.66 -14.09
CA ALA A 584 1.69 -2.27 -14.45
C ALA A 584 1.50 -2.03 -15.96
N ASN A 585 2.10 -2.86 -16.82
CA ASN A 585 1.95 -2.79 -18.27
C ASN A 585 0.86 -3.71 -18.84
N THR A 586 0.01 -4.30 -18.00
CA THR A 586 -0.99 -5.33 -18.35
C THR A 586 -0.42 -6.60 -18.99
N GLY A 587 0.90 -6.79 -18.93
CA GLY A 587 1.63 -7.77 -19.72
C GLY A 587 1.68 -9.18 -19.15
N ARG A 588 1.50 -9.33 -17.83
CA ARG A 588 1.59 -10.63 -17.16
C ARG A 588 0.69 -10.67 -15.92
N PRO A 589 0.09 -11.83 -15.61
CA PRO A 589 -0.53 -12.03 -14.32
C PRO A 589 0.56 -12.15 -13.25
N ARG A 590 0.29 -11.66 -12.05
CA ARG A 590 1.10 -11.92 -10.86
C ARG A 590 0.59 -13.17 -10.15
N PRO A 591 1.37 -13.79 -9.23
CA PRO A 591 0.96 -15.01 -8.52
C PRO A 591 -0.44 -14.90 -7.88
N GLY A 592 -0.79 -13.72 -7.35
CA GLY A 592 -2.11 -13.49 -6.75
C GLY A 592 -3.27 -13.60 -7.74
N TRP A 593 -3.09 -13.19 -9.00
CA TRP A 593 -4.12 -13.37 -10.04
C TRP A 593 -4.37 -14.84 -10.35
N LEU A 594 -3.31 -15.65 -10.44
CA LEU A 594 -3.41 -17.09 -10.72
C LEU A 594 -4.11 -17.83 -9.57
N ALA A 595 -3.75 -17.50 -8.32
CA ALA A 595 -4.41 -18.05 -7.13
C ALA A 595 -5.89 -17.66 -7.08
N GLY A 596 -6.19 -16.38 -7.27
CA GLY A 596 -7.56 -15.86 -7.27
C GLY A 596 -8.44 -16.47 -8.36
N ARG A 597 -7.90 -16.64 -9.58
CA ARG A 597 -8.62 -17.30 -10.69
C ARG A 597 -9.03 -18.71 -10.32
N ARG A 598 -8.09 -19.53 -9.83
CA ARG A 598 -8.38 -20.93 -9.48
C ARG A 598 -9.44 -21.04 -8.39
N ILE A 599 -9.45 -20.11 -7.42
CA ILE A 599 -10.51 -20.02 -6.41
C ILE A 599 -11.84 -19.62 -7.07
N ALA A 600 -11.86 -18.57 -7.90
CA ALA A 600 -13.08 -18.11 -8.54
C ALA A 600 -13.68 -19.14 -9.52
N GLU A 601 -12.85 -19.99 -10.13
CA GLU A 601 -13.27 -21.11 -10.99
C GLU A 601 -13.83 -22.29 -10.17
N PHE A 602 -13.19 -22.67 -9.06
CA PHE A 602 -13.61 -23.82 -8.25
C PHE A 602 -14.78 -23.50 -7.30
N PHE A 603 -14.85 -22.26 -6.82
CA PHE A 603 -15.87 -21.77 -5.89
C PHE A 603 -16.79 -20.73 -6.54
N PRO A 604 -17.44 -21.04 -7.69
CA PRO A 604 -18.14 -20.03 -8.48
C PRO A 604 -19.48 -19.62 -7.88
N ASP A 605 -20.06 -20.40 -6.96
CA ASP A 605 -21.34 -20.10 -6.31
C ASP A 605 -21.32 -20.62 -4.86
N PRO A 606 -21.35 -19.74 -3.84
CA PRO A 606 -21.50 -20.14 -2.44
C PRO A 606 -22.77 -20.95 -2.15
N SER A 607 -23.85 -20.74 -2.91
CA SER A 607 -25.11 -21.44 -2.74
C SER A 607 -25.03 -22.93 -3.10
N SER A 608 -24.02 -23.33 -3.87
CA SER A 608 -23.74 -24.73 -4.21
C SER A 608 -23.15 -25.55 -3.05
N MET A 609 -22.78 -24.89 -1.96
CA MET A 609 -22.14 -25.48 -0.79
C MET A 609 -23.03 -25.37 0.46
N THR A 610 -22.75 -26.20 1.45
CA THR A 610 -23.29 -26.10 2.82
C THR A 610 -22.21 -26.46 3.82
N PRO A 611 -22.22 -25.93 5.05
CA PRO A 611 -21.33 -26.44 6.09
C PRO A 611 -21.56 -27.94 6.32
N ALA A 612 -20.48 -28.73 6.30
CA ALA A 612 -20.56 -30.15 6.57
C ALA A 612 -20.69 -30.39 8.08
N LYS A 613 -21.62 -31.27 8.48
CA LYS A 613 -21.75 -31.71 9.87
C LYS A 613 -20.88 -32.95 10.09
N LEU A 614 -19.65 -32.74 10.52
CA LEU A 614 -18.74 -33.83 10.89
C LEU A 614 -18.89 -34.21 12.37
N PRO A 615 -18.58 -35.47 12.75
CA PRO A 615 -18.58 -35.89 14.17
C PRO A 615 -17.59 -35.10 15.04
N CYS A 616 -16.43 -34.73 14.48
CA CYS A 616 -15.49 -33.81 15.08
C CYS A 616 -14.78 -32.98 13.98
N ALA A 617 -14.09 -31.92 14.40
CA ALA A 617 -13.33 -31.08 13.49
C ALA A 617 -12.15 -31.85 12.86
N PRO A 618 -11.68 -31.45 11.66
CA PRO A 618 -10.43 -31.94 11.09
C PRO A 618 -9.26 -31.80 12.08
N ASP A 619 -8.46 -32.86 12.23
CA ASP A 619 -7.30 -32.89 13.12
C ASP A 619 -6.01 -33.03 12.31
N PHE A 620 -5.14 -32.02 12.35
CA PHE A 620 -3.81 -32.01 11.72
C PHE A 620 -2.72 -32.48 12.72
N GLY A 621 -3.10 -33.29 13.71
CA GLY A 621 -2.23 -33.83 14.75
C GLY A 621 -1.69 -32.74 15.67
N GLY A 622 -0.38 -32.76 15.94
CA GLY A 622 0.27 -31.77 16.80
C GLY A 622 0.17 -30.32 16.31
N GLN A 623 -0.19 -30.11 15.02
CA GLN A 623 -0.23 -28.80 14.38
C GLN A 623 -1.64 -28.22 14.21
N THR A 624 -2.69 -28.86 14.74
CA THR A 624 -4.09 -28.43 14.53
C THR A 624 -4.35 -26.97 14.88
N LYS A 625 -3.69 -26.43 15.92
CA LYS A 625 -3.83 -25.01 16.31
C LYS A 625 -3.20 -24.04 15.32
N LEU A 626 -2.31 -24.50 14.43
CA LEU A 626 -1.61 -23.71 13.43
C LEU A 626 -2.28 -23.78 12.06
N VAL A 627 -3.39 -24.51 11.93
CA VAL A 627 -4.09 -24.69 10.65
C VAL A 627 -5.49 -24.12 10.74
N LYS A 628 -5.84 -23.26 9.79
CA LYS A 628 -7.24 -22.90 9.54
C LYS A 628 -7.79 -23.91 8.54
N SER A 629 -8.98 -24.41 8.80
CA SER A 629 -9.69 -25.26 7.85
C SER A 629 -11.20 -25.08 7.95
N TYR A 630 -11.89 -25.37 6.86
CA TYR A 630 -13.33 -25.51 6.82
C TYR A 630 -13.69 -26.87 6.25
N VAL A 631 -14.92 -27.32 6.45
CA VAL A 631 -15.46 -28.47 5.73
C VAL A 631 -16.83 -28.11 5.20
N TRP A 632 -16.96 -28.14 3.88
CA TRP A 632 -18.20 -27.92 3.18
C TRP A 632 -18.64 -29.20 2.47
N LYS A 633 -19.94 -29.29 2.21
CA LYS A 633 -20.54 -30.34 1.42
C LYS A 633 -21.12 -29.72 0.15
N ARG A 634 -20.63 -30.16 -1.01
CA ARG A 634 -21.14 -29.74 -2.31
C ARG A 634 -22.50 -30.38 -2.55
N LYS A 635 -23.51 -29.56 -2.87
CA LYS A 635 -24.90 -30.02 -3.00
C LYS A 635 -25.11 -30.94 -4.22
N ALA A 636 -24.38 -30.70 -5.30
CA ALA A 636 -24.57 -31.41 -6.57
C ALA A 636 -24.25 -32.91 -6.47
N ASP A 637 -23.19 -33.28 -5.74
CA ASP A 637 -22.66 -34.64 -5.72
C ASP A 637 -22.30 -35.15 -4.32
N ASN A 638 -22.58 -34.37 -3.26
CA ASN A 638 -22.25 -34.69 -1.87
C ASN A 638 -20.74 -34.78 -1.57
N ALA A 639 -19.86 -34.36 -2.47
CA ALA A 639 -18.41 -34.33 -2.18
C ALA A 639 -18.12 -33.43 -0.97
N LEU A 640 -17.18 -33.85 -0.13
CA LEU A 640 -16.66 -32.99 0.94
C LEU A 640 -15.53 -32.13 0.38
N ILE A 641 -15.63 -30.83 0.62
CA ILE A 641 -14.63 -29.85 0.22
C ILE A 641 -13.97 -29.31 1.48
N LEU A 642 -12.68 -29.54 1.63
CA LEU A 642 -11.92 -29.15 2.83
C LEU A 642 -10.80 -28.19 2.44
N PRO A 643 -11.04 -26.86 2.43
CA PRO A 643 -9.97 -25.89 2.33
C PRO A 643 -9.16 -25.80 3.62
N PHE A 644 -7.86 -25.61 3.50
CA PHE A 644 -6.93 -25.49 4.61
C PHE A 644 -5.69 -24.65 4.28
N TRP A 645 -5.06 -24.09 5.30
CA TRP A 645 -3.78 -23.38 5.22
C TRP A 645 -3.17 -23.19 6.61
N ARG A 646 -1.86 -22.93 6.67
CA ARG A 646 -1.19 -22.57 7.94
C ARG A 646 -1.40 -21.10 8.32
N LEU A 647 -1.49 -20.87 9.62
CA LEU A 647 -1.63 -19.57 10.26
C LEU A 647 -0.26 -19.03 10.61
N ASN A 648 0.23 -18.07 9.82
CA ASN A 648 1.58 -17.49 9.98
C ASN A 648 1.73 -16.78 11.34
N GLN A 649 0.69 -16.08 11.78
CA GLN A 649 0.66 -15.30 13.02
C GLN A 649 0.83 -16.16 14.28
N LEU A 650 0.52 -17.45 14.21
CA LEU A 650 0.65 -18.38 15.33
C LEU A 650 1.98 -19.13 15.36
N GLN A 651 2.86 -18.84 14.42
CA GLN A 651 4.14 -19.52 14.28
C GLN A 651 5.28 -18.59 14.63
N LYS A 652 6.27 -19.15 15.32
CA LYS A 652 7.53 -18.45 15.57
C LYS A 652 8.35 -18.30 14.29
N ASP A 653 8.36 -19.34 13.47
CA ASP A 653 9.09 -19.41 12.22
C ASP A 653 8.10 -19.50 11.05
N ASP A 654 8.34 -18.72 10.01
CA ASP A 654 7.48 -18.69 8.82
C ASP A 654 7.76 -19.89 7.91
N ALA A 655 7.48 -21.09 8.41
CA ALA A 655 7.82 -22.36 7.78
C ALA A 655 6.58 -23.19 7.44
N ASN A 656 6.63 -23.88 6.30
CA ASN A 656 5.65 -24.92 5.97
C ASN A 656 5.96 -26.20 6.76
N PHE A 657 4.99 -27.10 6.88
CA PHE A 657 5.18 -28.35 7.61
C PHE A 657 4.33 -29.48 7.03
N ASP A 658 4.78 -30.72 7.26
CA ASP A 658 3.99 -31.90 6.95
C ASP A 658 3.04 -32.22 8.12
N ALA A 659 1.83 -32.64 7.80
CA ALA A 659 0.81 -33.05 8.76
C ALA A 659 0.09 -34.32 8.27
N LEU A 660 -0.31 -35.17 9.21
CA LEU A 660 -1.25 -36.25 8.95
C LEU A 660 -2.65 -35.78 9.32
N LEU A 661 -3.44 -35.35 8.34
CA LEU A 661 -4.82 -34.97 8.56
C LEU A 661 -5.64 -36.22 8.90
N THR A 662 -6.32 -36.19 10.04
CA THR A 662 -7.34 -37.16 10.44
C THR A 662 -8.71 -36.52 10.29
N LEU A 663 -9.57 -37.12 9.45
CA LEU A 663 -10.91 -36.64 9.16
C LEU A 663 -11.95 -37.71 9.54
N PRO A 664 -12.80 -37.48 10.56
CA PRO A 664 -13.88 -38.40 10.88
C PRO A 664 -14.95 -38.39 9.79
N LEU A 665 -15.36 -39.58 9.34
CA LEU A 665 -16.51 -39.76 8.46
C LEU A 665 -17.65 -40.45 9.19
N SER A 666 -18.89 -40.21 8.72
CA SER A 666 -20.01 -41.08 9.08
C SER A 666 -19.72 -42.50 8.60
N GLY A 667 -20.00 -43.51 9.42
CA GLY A 667 -19.60 -44.90 9.17
C GLY A 667 -20.08 -45.50 7.85
N GLU A 668 -21.17 -44.98 7.28
CA GLU A 668 -21.78 -45.40 6.01
C GLU A 668 -21.13 -44.77 4.77
N SER A 669 -20.12 -43.91 4.91
CA SER A 669 -19.50 -43.21 3.78
C SER A 669 -18.28 -43.97 3.27
N ASN A 670 -18.30 -44.33 1.99
CA ASN A 670 -17.15 -44.87 1.28
C ASN A 670 -16.49 -43.79 0.42
N VAL A 671 -15.16 -43.72 0.48
CA VAL A 671 -14.35 -42.69 -0.18
C VAL A 671 -13.74 -43.31 -1.42
N THR A 672 -14.10 -42.79 -2.59
CA THR A 672 -13.63 -43.32 -3.88
C THR A 672 -12.32 -42.68 -4.32
N SER A 673 -12.17 -41.38 -4.07
CA SER A 673 -10.97 -40.63 -4.45
C SER A 673 -10.86 -39.35 -3.63
N ILE A 674 -9.62 -38.85 -3.51
CA ILE A 674 -9.32 -37.55 -2.91
C ILE A 674 -8.43 -36.79 -3.88
N VAL A 675 -8.90 -35.63 -4.33
CA VAL A 675 -8.16 -34.72 -5.20
C VAL A 675 -7.65 -33.54 -4.37
N LEU A 676 -6.34 -33.30 -4.40
CA LEU A 676 -5.72 -32.11 -3.82
C LEU A 676 -5.64 -31.02 -4.87
N HIS A 677 -6.22 -29.86 -4.54
CA HIS A 677 -6.07 -28.62 -5.27
C HIS A 677 -5.09 -27.72 -4.52
N ASP A 678 -3.79 -27.90 -4.80
CA ASP A 678 -2.73 -27.05 -4.28
C ASP A 678 -2.50 -25.87 -5.24
N LEU A 679 -2.57 -24.64 -4.73
CA LEU A 679 -2.37 -23.40 -5.49
C LEU A 679 -0.87 -23.08 -5.77
N HIS A 680 0.06 -23.90 -5.31
CA HIS A 680 1.46 -23.91 -5.76
C HIS A 680 1.69 -24.83 -6.96
N GLU A 681 0.77 -25.75 -7.24
CA GLU A 681 0.87 -26.70 -8.36
C GLU A 681 0.08 -26.18 -9.57
N ASP A 682 0.49 -26.54 -10.79
CA ASP A 682 -0.20 -26.07 -12.02
C ASP A 682 -1.58 -26.72 -12.22
N ARG A 683 -1.80 -27.89 -11.61
CA ARG A 683 -3.02 -28.69 -11.78
C ARG A 683 -3.37 -29.46 -10.51
N PRO A 684 -4.66 -29.77 -10.30
CA PRO A 684 -5.06 -30.70 -9.24
C PRO A 684 -4.50 -32.11 -9.47
N ARG A 685 -4.32 -32.87 -8.40
CA ARG A 685 -3.86 -34.26 -8.46
C ARG A 685 -4.55 -35.14 -7.44
N GLU A 686 -4.72 -36.41 -7.76
CA GLU A 686 -5.15 -37.41 -6.77
C GLU A 686 -4.06 -37.64 -5.73
N ILE A 687 -4.47 -37.85 -4.47
CA ILE A 687 -3.58 -38.16 -3.36
C ILE A 687 -4.01 -39.43 -2.65
N GLY A 688 -3.03 -40.15 -2.11
CA GLY A 688 -3.28 -41.35 -1.32
C GLY A 688 -3.90 -41.00 0.04
N PHE A 689 -4.67 -41.93 0.58
CA PHE A 689 -5.20 -41.90 1.93
C PHE A 689 -5.23 -43.31 2.52
N SER A 690 -5.21 -43.41 3.84
CA SER A 690 -5.55 -44.65 4.55
C SER A 690 -6.83 -44.46 5.35
N ARG A 691 -7.52 -45.56 5.64
CA ARG A 691 -8.70 -45.57 6.51
C ARG A 691 -8.39 -46.39 7.75
N LYS A 692 -8.61 -45.81 8.92
CA LYS A 692 -8.56 -46.51 10.20
C LYS A 692 -9.91 -46.34 10.87
N GLU A 693 -10.67 -47.42 10.98
CA GLU A 693 -12.05 -47.39 11.49
C GLU A 693 -12.91 -46.40 10.67
N ASN A 694 -13.50 -45.39 11.32
CA ASN A 694 -14.32 -44.35 10.71
C ASN A 694 -13.54 -43.06 10.43
N GLN A 695 -12.21 -43.13 10.35
CA GLN A 695 -11.36 -41.97 10.12
C GLN A 695 -10.53 -42.14 8.84
N LEU A 696 -10.54 -41.11 8.01
CA LEU A 696 -9.56 -40.95 6.94
C LEU A 696 -8.27 -40.36 7.50
N GLN A 697 -7.14 -40.86 7.02
CA GLN A 697 -5.82 -40.34 7.29
C GLN A 697 -5.15 -39.93 5.98
N ILE A 698 -4.79 -38.66 5.88
CA ILE A 698 -4.34 -38.04 4.62
C ILE A 698 -3.03 -37.29 4.89
N PRO A 699 -1.90 -37.72 4.31
CA PRO A 699 -0.64 -36.99 4.43
C PRO A 699 -0.70 -35.71 3.59
N LEU A 700 -0.41 -34.56 4.21
CA LEU A 700 -0.47 -33.25 3.58
C LEU A 700 0.81 -32.45 3.87
N HIS A 701 1.26 -31.68 2.88
CA HIS A 701 2.21 -30.58 3.08
C HIS A 701 1.40 -29.29 3.23
N VAL A 702 1.42 -28.68 4.41
CA VAL A 702 0.61 -27.50 4.72
C VAL A 702 1.44 -26.24 4.52
N THR A 703 1.00 -25.37 3.62
CA THR A 703 1.66 -24.09 3.30
C THR A 703 0.82 -22.89 3.74
N ALA A 704 1.37 -21.68 3.57
CA ALA A 704 0.66 -20.44 3.85
C ALA A 704 -0.36 -20.06 2.76
N ARG A 705 -0.21 -20.60 1.55
CA ARG A 705 -1.22 -20.47 0.50
C ARG A 705 -2.33 -21.46 0.77
N ALA A 706 -3.57 -21.06 0.51
CA ALA A 706 -4.67 -21.99 0.65
C ALA A 706 -4.57 -23.13 -0.37
N ALA A 707 -4.92 -24.32 0.10
CA ALA A 707 -5.18 -25.50 -0.71
C ALA A 707 -6.51 -26.10 -0.27
N TRP A 708 -7.08 -27.02 -1.05
CA TRP A 708 -8.26 -27.76 -0.61
C TRP A 708 -8.27 -29.20 -1.09
N LEU A 709 -8.93 -30.05 -0.31
CA LEU A 709 -9.28 -31.41 -0.70
C LEU A 709 -10.68 -31.46 -1.25
N GLU A 710 -10.84 -32.23 -2.32
CA GLU A 710 -12.13 -32.65 -2.87
C GLU A 710 -12.24 -34.15 -2.66
N ILE A 711 -13.09 -34.55 -1.70
CA ILE A 711 -13.26 -35.93 -1.24
C ILE A 711 -14.57 -36.45 -1.82
N HIS A 712 -14.46 -37.38 -2.77
CA HIS A 712 -15.62 -37.99 -3.41
C HIS A 712 -16.13 -39.16 -2.56
N LEU A 713 -17.43 -39.12 -2.27
CA LEU A 713 -18.11 -40.12 -1.45
C LEU A 713 -19.13 -40.89 -2.30
N THR A 714 -19.21 -42.20 -2.10
CA THR A 714 -20.34 -43.02 -2.55
C THR A 714 -21.26 -43.31 -1.37
N ARG A 715 -22.58 -43.28 -1.63
CA ARG A 715 -23.55 -43.87 -0.72
C ARG A 715 -23.52 -45.38 -0.93
N ASP A 716 -23.48 -46.13 0.16
CA ASP A 716 -23.74 -47.57 0.14
C ASP A 716 -25.19 -47.88 -0.23
#